data_AF-A0A397G5A2-F1
#
_entry.id   AF-A0A397G5A2-F1
#
_cell.length_a   1.000
_cell.length_b   1.000
_cell.length_c   1.000
_cell.angle_alpha   90.00
_cell.angle_beta   90.00
_cell.angle_gamma   90.00
#
_symmetry.space_group_name_H-M   'P 1'
#
loop_
_entity.id
_entity.type
_entity.pdbx_description
1 polymer ?
#
loop_
_entity_poly.entity_id
_entity_poly.type
_entity_poly.pdbx_seq_one_letter_code
_entity_poly.pdbx_strand_id
1 'polypeptide(L)'
;MVFNFPSPGLSSTTNRHCNFLVERKRNRFSFSSMRSSTSDSDIDYNADMTGTPRTEFGNRMSNMIPPPIPTSASSLERGVILIIALYASIKVVLIMAANEVGRIEGLDLVLLAIWTWCVYSFGFPFSIKGEKLFHRIWGTDDKCYRSDVDDGAFYGVLLLPTVAAAKLVDVQRSPNFNEGDFNIEFYESNFELCLVMGVGILIHMFMSKHVILHNMSILWAMTIVTGISVFLVISLSKFGFFPLFEKLPWQFVLFSQIFYQVSLYSIVTTLKKSFTFGELSVVAQAITLLVVELWVITVNRFNIMNHSHFHKHSPSEVTLYQIALILGMLLIGIILSPILIRSRHLAQQPRWRTKHAHAFNNGRKWTAFSIYAGTALIIGLIGHCMKFYLSTDPYSWIINYIIESPMKIILALYWIITITLSLSLFAKYAFSRKIYSLNTKRKFFHFLAIIMFIPGYLIEPDFMHLAFSVAFATLIYLEYLRYFAVYPLGKKLHIFLCEFLDYRDIGPCILSHIYLLIGCAGCIWMRGNSILANLSGILTLGIGDAMASIIGRIYGRHRWFGTSKTVEGSIAFIFFQLFGAYIVTLICPSSNMWADGEKWVGYSFAVSVTALLEAISYQNDNLMIPLYMWALVCLFT
;
A
#
# COMPACT_ATOMS: atom_id res chain seq x y z
N MET A 1 -1.04 3.24 50.06
CA MET A 1 -0.27 4.40 50.56
C MET A 1 -0.30 5.48 49.49
N VAL A 2 -1.00 6.56 49.81
CA VAL A 2 -1.24 7.73 48.96
C VAL A 2 -0.01 8.63 49.01
N PHE A 3 0.53 9.02 47.86
CA PHE A 3 1.52 10.10 47.77
C PHE A 3 0.89 11.30 47.06
N ASN A 4 0.60 12.33 47.85
CA ASN A 4 0.22 13.66 47.41
C ASN A 4 1.45 14.38 46.84
N PHE A 5 1.30 15.04 45.68
CA PHE A 5 2.21 16.09 45.22
C PHE A 5 1.44 17.41 45.09
N PRO A 6 2.00 18.54 45.58
CA PRO A 6 1.30 19.81 45.61
C PRO A 6 1.34 20.51 44.24
N SER A 7 0.21 21.13 43.89
CA SER A 7 0.04 22.06 42.77
C SER A 7 0.73 23.40 43.03
N PRO A 8 1.45 23.99 42.05
CA PRO A 8 1.69 25.42 42.02
C PRO A 8 0.84 26.11 40.94
N GLY A 9 0.37 27.31 41.28
CA GLY A 9 -0.64 28.08 40.57
C GLY A 9 -0.25 28.60 39.19
N LEU A 10 -1.29 28.91 38.43
CA LEU A 10 -1.24 29.52 37.10
C LEU A 10 -0.58 30.90 37.15
N SER A 11 0.47 31.09 36.34
CA SER A 11 0.87 32.41 35.84
C SER A 11 1.15 32.34 34.33
N SER A 12 0.80 33.41 33.63
CA SER A 12 0.55 33.54 32.19
C SER A 12 1.79 33.56 31.27
N THR A 13 2.76 32.66 31.48
CA THR A 13 4.01 32.60 30.68
C THR A 13 4.21 31.31 29.86
N THR A 14 3.23 30.40 29.86
CA THR A 14 3.32 29.05 29.24
C THR A 14 3.36 29.05 27.70
N ASN A 15 2.97 30.15 27.03
CA ASN A 15 2.95 30.22 25.56
C ASN A 15 4.33 30.45 24.90
N ARG A 16 5.38 30.89 25.64
CA ARG A 16 6.74 31.00 25.07
C ARG A 16 7.56 29.71 25.17
N HIS A 17 7.31 28.87 26.18
CA HIS A 17 8.04 27.61 26.36
C HIS A 17 7.58 26.48 25.41
N CYS A 18 6.30 26.48 24.99
CA CYS A 18 5.81 25.53 24.00
C CYS A 18 6.41 25.78 22.60
N ASN A 19 6.62 27.04 22.21
CA ASN A 19 7.25 27.37 20.93
C ASN A 19 8.72 26.93 20.90
N PHE A 20 9.45 27.05 22.03
CA PHE A 20 10.86 26.62 22.12
C PHE A 20 11.04 25.08 22.05
N LEU A 21 10.08 24.29 22.56
CA LEU A 21 10.10 22.83 22.46
C LEU A 21 9.67 22.30 21.08
N VAL A 22 8.78 23.02 20.39
CA VAL A 22 8.38 22.72 19.01
C VAL A 22 9.52 23.04 18.03
N GLU A 23 10.23 24.15 18.24
CA GLU A 23 11.38 24.55 17.43
C GLU A 23 12.58 23.58 17.59
N ARG A 24 12.76 23.01 18.80
CA ARG A 24 13.75 21.96 19.06
C ARG A 24 13.39 20.59 18.45
N LYS A 25 12.12 20.34 18.08
CA LYS A 25 11.71 19.18 17.27
C LYS A 25 11.91 19.43 15.76
N ARG A 26 11.85 20.68 15.29
CA ARG A 26 12.03 21.05 13.88
C ARG A 26 13.48 20.88 13.39
N ASN A 27 14.46 21.04 14.29
CA ASN A 27 15.89 20.81 14.01
C ASN A 27 16.36 19.33 14.05
N ARG A 28 15.46 18.34 14.17
CA ARG A 28 15.82 16.90 14.20
C ARG A 28 15.95 16.22 12.83
N PHE A 29 15.78 16.97 11.74
CA PHE A 29 15.81 16.46 10.37
C PHE A 29 16.97 17.01 9.51
N SER A 30 17.85 17.85 10.05
CA SER A 30 19.02 18.32 9.31
C SER A 30 20.25 17.46 9.60
N PHE A 31 20.75 16.77 8.56
CA PHE A 31 22.10 16.21 8.58
C PHE A 31 23.10 17.38 8.53
N SER A 32 23.88 17.56 9.60
CA SER A 32 25.04 18.47 9.55
C SER A 32 26.13 17.84 8.67
N SER A 33 26.55 18.57 7.63
CA SER A 33 27.74 18.21 6.85
C SER A 33 28.98 18.73 7.55
N MET A 34 30.02 17.90 7.67
CA MET A 34 31.33 18.29 8.15
C MET A 34 32.31 18.33 6.97
N ARG A 35 33.07 19.43 6.86
CA ARG A 35 34.32 19.55 6.10
C ARG A 35 35.27 18.45 6.55
N SER A 36 35.87 17.72 5.61
CA SER A 36 36.94 16.76 5.87
C SER A 36 38.28 17.47 5.80
N SER A 37 39.02 17.42 6.91
CA SER A 37 40.44 17.71 6.97
C SER A 37 41.20 16.38 6.93
N THR A 38 41.85 16.08 5.80
CA THR A 38 43.08 15.29 5.76
C THR A 38 43.87 15.77 4.55
N SER A 39 45.11 16.16 4.84
CA SER A 39 46.19 16.51 3.93
C SER A 39 46.30 15.56 2.74
N ASP A 40 46.29 16.11 1.53
CA ASP A 40 47.21 15.73 0.45
C ASP A 40 47.30 16.91 -0.54
N SER A 41 48.55 17.31 -0.77
CA SER A 41 49.15 18.25 -1.74
C SER A 41 48.27 19.05 -2.71
N ASP A 42 48.42 20.37 -2.60
CA ASP A 42 48.34 21.46 -3.60
C ASP A 42 48.05 21.08 -5.06
N ILE A 43 46.92 21.54 -5.60
CA ILE A 43 46.80 22.32 -6.86
C ILE A 43 45.56 23.22 -6.74
N ASP A 44 45.77 24.54 -6.73
CA ASP A 44 44.74 25.59 -6.71
C ASP A 44 43.85 25.55 -7.97
N TYR A 45 42.54 25.47 -7.77
CA TYR A 45 41.56 25.98 -8.73
C TYR A 45 40.58 26.90 -7.99
N ASN A 46 40.71 28.19 -8.26
CA ASN A 46 39.78 29.23 -7.84
C ASN A 46 38.35 28.91 -8.30
N ALA A 47 37.44 28.75 -7.34
CA ALA A 47 36.00 28.72 -7.58
C ALA A 47 35.27 29.47 -6.46
N ASP A 48 35.44 30.80 -6.48
CA ASP A 48 34.38 31.70 -6.02
C ASP A 48 33.17 31.59 -6.95
N MET A 49 31.98 31.87 -6.39
CA MET A 49 30.64 31.82 -7.00
C MET A 49 29.90 30.48 -6.89
N THR A 50 29.13 30.31 -5.81
CA THR A 50 27.66 30.18 -5.81
C THR A 50 27.17 29.62 -4.47
N GLY A 51 26.91 30.53 -3.52
CA GLY A 51 26.23 30.19 -2.27
C GLY A 51 24.75 29.87 -2.54
N THR A 52 24.34 28.63 -2.25
CA THR A 52 22.93 28.31 -1.96
C THR A 52 22.89 27.39 -0.73
N PRO A 53 22.27 27.80 0.40
CA PRO A 53 22.25 27.00 1.61
C PRO A 53 21.18 25.89 1.52
N ARG A 54 21.61 24.64 1.78
CA ARG A 54 20.80 23.39 1.81
C ARG A 54 19.58 23.41 2.75
N THR A 55 19.39 24.46 3.55
CA THR A 55 18.18 24.69 4.37
C THR A 55 16.97 25.13 3.55
N GLU A 56 17.16 25.61 2.31
CA GLU A 56 16.04 25.96 1.42
C GLU A 56 15.28 24.73 0.89
N PHE A 57 15.91 23.57 0.76
CA PHE A 57 15.26 22.41 0.12
C PHE A 57 14.14 21.81 1.00
N GLY A 58 14.39 21.70 2.31
CA GLY A 58 13.38 21.27 3.28
C GLY A 58 12.26 22.29 3.49
N ASN A 59 12.57 23.59 3.43
CA ASN A 59 11.57 24.67 3.50
C ASN A 59 10.76 24.82 2.20
N ARG A 60 11.33 24.52 1.03
CA ARG A 60 10.60 24.52 -0.25
C ARG A 60 9.61 23.37 -0.36
N MET A 61 9.94 22.17 0.14
CA MET A 61 9.00 21.04 0.17
C MET A 61 7.86 21.25 1.18
N SER A 62 8.12 21.85 2.34
CA SER A 62 7.07 22.10 3.35
C SER A 62 6.09 23.22 2.97
N ASN A 63 6.44 24.06 1.98
CA ASN A 63 5.65 25.23 1.56
C ASN A 63 4.94 25.03 0.22
N MET A 64 5.04 23.85 -0.42
CA MET A 64 4.19 23.50 -1.55
C MET A 64 2.80 23.16 -1.04
N ILE A 65 1.97 24.18 -0.86
CA ILE A 65 0.53 24.01 -0.65
C ILE A 65 -0.03 23.45 -1.96
N PRO A 66 -0.66 22.27 -1.98
CA PRO A 66 -1.31 21.79 -3.19
C PRO A 66 -2.40 22.79 -3.59
N PRO A 67 -2.60 23.06 -4.90
CA PRO A 67 -3.65 23.97 -5.34
C PRO A 67 -5.01 23.46 -4.83
N PRO A 68 -5.89 24.36 -4.34
CA PRO A 68 -7.22 23.95 -3.88
C PRO A 68 -8.04 23.36 -5.03
N ILE A 69 -8.59 22.16 -4.84
CA ILE A 69 -9.50 21.53 -5.81
C ILE A 69 -10.83 22.31 -5.86
N PRO A 70 -11.38 22.58 -7.06
CA PRO A 70 -12.79 22.93 -7.17
C PRO A 70 -13.65 21.72 -6.82
N THR A 71 -14.59 21.91 -5.88
CA THR A 71 -15.50 20.90 -5.29
C THR A 71 -16.21 19.96 -6.27
N SER A 72 -16.28 20.31 -7.55
CA SER A 72 -16.88 19.53 -8.64
C SER A 72 -16.05 18.32 -9.08
N ALA A 73 -14.71 18.40 -9.11
CA ALA A 73 -13.86 17.30 -9.59
C ALA A 73 -13.90 16.09 -8.65
N SER A 74 -13.93 16.35 -7.34
CA SER A 74 -14.04 15.28 -6.33
C SER A 74 -15.42 14.62 -6.29
N SER A 75 -16.48 15.32 -6.69
CA SER A 75 -17.82 14.72 -6.82
C SER A 75 -17.91 13.77 -8.02
N LEU A 76 -17.25 14.09 -9.13
CA LEU A 76 -17.22 13.22 -10.32
C LEU A 76 -16.40 11.95 -10.03
N GLU A 77 -15.25 12.07 -9.38
CA GLU A 77 -14.44 10.93 -8.90
C GLU A 77 -15.26 9.97 -8.05
N ARG A 78 -15.97 10.50 -7.03
CA ARG A 78 -16.84 9.69 -6.19
C ARG A 78 -17.98 9.04 -6.97
N GLY A 79 -18.55 9.74 -7.94
CA GLY A 79 -19.60 9.20 -8.81
C GLY A 79 -19.12 8.00 -9.61
N VAL A 80 -17.91 8.06 -10.18
CA VAL A 80 -17.32 6.94 -10.92
C VAL A 80 -17.06 5.75 -9.99
N ILE A 81 -16.44 5.97 -8.82
CA ILE A 81 -16.19 4.90 -7.85
C ILE A 81 -17.50 4.24 -7.39
N LEU A 82 -18.54 5.04 -7.14
CA LEU A 82 -19.85 4.54 -6.76
C LEU A 82 -20.43 3.64 -7.85
N ILE A 83 -20.39 4.08 -9.12
CA ILE A 83 -20.90 3.31 -10.26
C ILE A 83 -20.14 1.98 -10.39
N ILE A 84 -18.81 1.97 -10.19
CA ILE A 84 -18.02 0.74 -10.26
C ILE A 84 -18.42 -0.22 -9.14
N ALA A 85 -18.57 0.26 -7.90
CA ALA A 85 -19.00 -0.56 -6.77
C ALA A 85 -20.42 -1.13 -6.98
N LEU A 86 -21.35 -0.32 -7.49
CA LEU A 86 -22.70 -0.76 -7.84
C LEU A 86 -22.67 -1.81 -8.96
N TYR A 87 -21.83 -1.62 -9.99
CA TYR A 87 -21.68 -2.59 -11.07
C TYR A 87 -21.09 -3.92 -10.58
N ALA A 88 -20.05 -3.86 -9.75
CA ALA A 88 -19.44 -5.04 -9.13
C ALA A 88 -20.48 -5.82 -8.31
N SER A 89 -21.26 -5.11 -7.50
CA SER A 89 -22.38 -5.67 -6.74
C SER A 89 -23.40 -6.37 -7.63
N ILE A 90 -23.89 -5.70 -8.68
CA ILE A 90 -24.85 -6.29 -9.63
C ILE A 90 -24.29 -7.56 -10.27
N LYS A 91 -23.00 -7.55 -10.65
CA LYS A 91 -22.35 -8.73 -11.22
C LYS A 91 -22.27 -9.89 -10.23
N VAL A 92 -21.95 -9.62 -8.96
CA VAL A 92 -21.99 -10.64 -7.90
C VAL A 92 -23.40 -11.20 -7.76
N VAL A 93 -24.43 -10.35 -7.65
CA VAL A 93 -25.84 -10.80 -7.56
C VAL A 93 -26.22 -11.69 -8.74
N LEU A 94 -25.90 -11.29 -9.97
CA LEU A 94 -26.26 -12.02 -11.18
C LEU A 94 -25.63 -13.42 -11.21
N ILE A 95 -24.36 -13.55 -10.81
CA ILE A 95 -23.68 -14.86 -10.83
C ILE A 95 -24.18 -15.75 -9.68
N MET A 96 -24.39 -15.18 -8.49
CA MET A 96 -24.92 -15.95 -7.35
C MET A 96 -26.35 -16.43 -7.61
N ALA A 97 -27.19 -15.61 -8.25
CA ALA A 97 -28.56 -15.98 -8.62
C ALA A 97 -28.63 -17.10 -9.68
N ALA A 98 -27.61 -17.21 -10.55
CA ALA A 98 -27.56 -18.25 -11.57
C ALA A 98 -27.25 -19.65 -10.99
N ASN A 99 -26.65 -19.73 -9.80
CA ASN A 99 -26.24 -20.99 -9.18
C ASN A 99 -27.29 -21.59 -8.22
N GLU A 100 -28.58 -21.28 -8.41
CA GLU A 100 -29.72 -21.67 -7.55
C GLU A 100 -29.62 -21.29 -6.06
N VAL A 101 -28.55 -20.62 -5.64
CA VAL A 101 -28.44 -19.90 -4.38
C VAL A 101 -29.12 -18.53 -4.56
N GLY A 102 -30.46 -18.54 -4.60
CA GLY A 102 -31.24 -17.30 -4.64
C GLY A 102 -30.94 -16.43 -3.42
N ARG A 103 -30.01 -15.48 -3.51
CA ARG A 103 -29.63 -14.62 -2.39
C ARG A 103 -29.29 -13.19 -2.75
N ILE A 104 -29.58 -12.34 -1.77
CA ILE A 104 -29.44 -10.88 -1.68
C ILE A 104 -27.97 -10.46 -1.45
N GLU A 105 -27.03 -11.40 -1.36
CA GLU A 105 -25.63 -11.22 -0.90
C GLU A 105 -24.83 -10.15 -1.67
N GLY A 106 -25.08 -9.98 -2.98
CA GLY A 106 -24.40 -8.91 -3.70
C GLY A 106 -24.90 -7.49 -3.34
N LEU A 107 -26.10 -7.32 -2.78
CA LEU A 107 -26.67 -6.01 -2.42
C LEU A 107 -25.94 -5.33 -1.24
N ASP A 108 -25.16 -6.07 -0.47
CA ASP A 108 -24.44 -5.54 0.68
C ASP A 108 -23.39 -4.49 0.29
N LEU A 109 -22.73 -4.69 -0.86
CA LEU A 109 -21.84 -3.68 -1.44
C LEU A 109 -22.61 -2.43 -1.94
N VAL A 110 -23.83 -2.59 -2.47
CA VAL A 110 -24.71 -1.46 -2.83
C VAL A 110 -25.06 -0.65 -1.58
N LEU A 111 -25.43 -1.32 -0.48
CA LEU A 111 -25.76 -0.65 0.78
C LEU A 111 -24.56 0.12 1.34
N LEU A 112 -23.38 -0.50 1.36
CA LEU A 112 -22.16 0.18 1.79
C LEU A 112 -21.84 1.39 0.89
N ALA A 113 -21.99 1.24 -0.42
CA ALA A 113 -21.74 2.28 -1.41
C ALA A 113 -22.70 3.47 -1.25
N ILE A 114 -24.00 3.21 -1.09
CA ILE A 114 -25.03 4.22 -0.82
C ILE A 114 -24.77 4.90 0.53
N TRP A 115 -24.45 4.13 1.58
CA TRP A 115 -24.17 4.70 2.89
C TRP A 115 -22.94 5.61 2.87
N THR A 116 -21.87 5.17 2.21
CA THR A 116 -20.66 5.99 2.00
C THR A 116 -20.99 7.27 1.25
N TRP A 117 -21.78 7.18 0.17
CA TRP A 117 -22.23 8.34 -0.58
C TRP A 117 -23.05 9.32 0.27
N CYS A 118 -24.01 8.82 1.05
CA CYS A 118 -24.85 9.64 1.92
C CYS A 118 -24.03 10.36 2.98
N VAL A 119 -23.15 9.65 3.68
CA VAL A 119 -22.27 10.20 4.72
C VAL A 119 -21.37 11.30 4.17
N TYR A 120 -20.82 11.10 2.97
CA TYR A 120 -19.85 12.01 2.38
C TYR A 120 -20.52 13.19 1.65
N SER A 121 -21.68 12.99 1.03
CA SER A 121 -22.38 14.02 0.22
C SER A 121 -23.24 14.96 1.05
N PHE A 122 -23.95 14.44 2.05
CA PHE A 122 -24.85 15.24 2.88
C PHE A 122 -24.24 15.59 4.24
N GLY A 123 -23.05 15.04 4.54
CA GLY A 123 -22.62 14.87 5.92
C GLY A 123 -23.55 13.90 6.65
N PHE A 124 -23.25 13.62 7.91
CA PHE A 124 -24.27 13.04 8.77
C PHE A 124 -25.45 14.01 8.91
N PRO A 125 -26.70 13.50 9.00
CA PRO A 125 -27.83 14.34 9.41
C PRO A 125 -27.40 15.08 10.68
N PHE A 126 -27.73 16.38 10.79
CA PHE A 126 -27.27 17.31 11.85
C PHE A 126 -25.92 18.05 11.63
N SER A 127 -25.35 18.07 10.43
CA SER A 127 -24.14 18.87 10.14
C SER A 127 -24.42 20.39 10.07
N ILE A 128 -23.69 21.19 10.87
CA ILE A 128 -23.69 22.65 10.77
C ILE A 128 -22.95 23.05 9.48
N LYS A 129 -23.51 23.99 8.68
CA LYS A 129 -22.91 24.49 7.43
C LYS A 129 -21.58 25.21 7.74
N GLY A 130 -20.49 24.76 7.12
CA GLY A 130 -19.24 25.55 7.03
C GLY A 130 -17.95 24.84 7.44
N GLU A 131 -18.02 23.69 8.12
CA GLU A 131 -16.82 22.93 8.49
C GLU A 131 -16.41 21.95 7.37
N LYS A 132 -15.14 21.99 6.95
CA LYS A 132 -14.56 20.93 6.13
C LYS A 132 -14.72 19.61 6.88
N LEU A 133 -15.42 18.65 6.30
CA LEU A 133 -15.44 17.28 6.81
C LEU A 133 -14.00 16.75 6.74
N PHE A 134 -13.32 16.70 7.88
CA PHE A 134 -12.05 16.00 8.01
C PHE A 134 -12.34 14.62 8.56
N HIS A 135 -12.26 13.62 7.68
CA HIS A 135 -12.44 12.23 8.05
C HIS A 135 -11.14 11.67 8.64
N ARG A 136 -11.23 11.21 9.88
CA ARG A 136 -10.10 10.67 10.64
C ARG A 136 -10.55 9.51 11.51
N ILE A 137 -9.60 8.67 11.91
CA ILE A 137 -9.82 7.64 12.92
C ILE A 137 -10.19 8.33 14.24
N TRP A 138 -11.25 7.85 14.87
CA TRP A 138 -11.73 8.39 16.14
C TRP A 138 -10.64 8.36 17.22
N GLY A 139 -10.44 9.49 17.91
CA GLY A 139 -9.38 9.64 18.92
C GLY A 139 -7.98 9.94 18.35
N THR A 140 -7.85 10.24 17.05
CA THR A 140 -6.59 10.68 16.44
C THR A 140 -6.60 12.17 16.06
N ASP A 141 -5.42 12.77 16.00
CA ASP A 141 -5.23 14.16 15.58
C ASP A 141 -5.02 14.27 14.06
N ASP A 142 -5.42 15.39 13.47
CA ASP A 142 -5.23 15.69 12.04
C ASP A 142 -3.74 15.66 11.63
N LYS A 143 -2.85 15.97 12.58
CA LYS A 143 -1.39 15.95 12.39
C LYS A 143 -0.84 14.55 12.11
N CYS A 144 -1.62 13.51 12.31
CA CYS A 144 -1.24 12.14 12.02
C CYS A 144 -1.35 11.79 10.54
N TYR A 145 -2.14 12.53 9.75
CA TYR A 145 -2.36 12.26 8.33
C TYR A 145 -1.53 13.19 7.45
N ARG A 146 -1.25 12.74 6.23
CA ARG A 146 -0.68 13.57 5.19
C ARG A 146 -1.72 14.57 4.74
N SER A 147 -1.34 15.84 4.63
CA SER A 147 -2.19 16.85 4.02
C SER A 147 -2.22 16.60 2.52
N ASP A 148 -3.29 15.98 2.04
CA ASP A 148 -3.59 15.85 0.62
C ASP A 148 -4.91 16.54 0.30
N VAL A 149 -5.21 16.66 -0.98
CA VAL A 149 -6.36 17.43 -1.46
C VAL A 149 -7.68 16.67 -1.30
N ASP A 150 -7.59 15.35 -1.22
CA ASP A 150 -8.66 14.44 -0.83
C ASP A 150 -8.15 13.52 0.30
N ASP A 151 -8.99 13.29 1.31
CA ASP A 151 -8.66 12.36 2.39
C ASP A 151 -8.72 10.90 1.94
N GLY A 152 -9.34 10.62 0.79
CA GLY A 152 -9.40 9.30 0.17
C GLY A 152 -10.36 8.36 0.88
N ALA A 153 -11.25 8.85 1.73
CA ALA A 153 -12.14 7.98 2.51
C ALA A 153 -13.00 7.08 1.60
N PHE A 154 -13.42 7.58 0.45
CA PHE A 154 -14.20 6.82 -0.53
C PHE A 154 -13.43 5.58 -1.05
N TYR A 155 -12.13 5.74 -1.33
CA TYR A 155 -11.24 4.62 -1.66
C TYR A 155 -11.07 3.68 -0.46
N GLY A 156 -10.86 4.24 0.73
CA GLY A 156 -10.71 3.47 1.96
C GLY A 156 -11.89 2.55 2.24
N VAL A 157 -13.12 3.00 1.96
CA VAL A 157 -14.34 2.22 2.20
C VAL A 157 -14.65 1.25 1.06
N LEU A 158 -14.52 1.66 -0.21
CA LEU A 158 -15.08 0.89 -1.33
C LEU A 158 -14.07 0.13 -2.18
N LEU A 159 -12.78 0.48 -2.17
CA LEU A 159 -11.81 -0.14 -3.09
C LEU A 159 -11.67 -1.64 -2.86
N LEU A 160 -11.30 -2.08 -1.65
CA LEU A 160 -11.10 -3.51 -1.42
C LEU A 160 -12.39 -4.33 -1.43
N PRO A 161 -13.54 -3.86 -0.93
CA PRO A 161 -14.81 -4.56 -1.17
C PRO A 161 -15.12 -4.75 -2.65
N THR A 162 -14.85 -3.75 -3.49
CA THR A 162 -15.03 -3.85 -4.94
C THR A 162 -14.05 -4.85 -5.56
N VAL A 163 -12.79 -4.85 -5.13
CA VAL A 163 -11.77 -5.82 -5.58
C VAL A 163 -12.13 -7.23 -5.15
N ALA A 164 -12.62 -7.43 -3.92
CA ALA A 164 -13.07 -8.72 -3.42
C ALA A 164 -14.31 -9.22 -4.17
N ALA A 165 -15.27 -8.33 -4.48
CA ALA A 165 -16.40 -8.66 -5.36
C ALA A 165 -15.93 -9.07 -6.76
N ALA A 166 -14.98 -8.33 -7.35
CA ALA A 166 -14.40 -8.70 -8.63
C ALA A 166 -13.65 -10.04 -8.58
N LYS A 167 -12.99 -10.36 -7.46
CA LYS A 167 -12.34 -11.66 -7.26
C LYS A 167 -13.36 -12.80 -7.16
N LEU A 168 -14.48 -12.60 -6.49
CA LEU A 168 -15.58 -13.57 -6.47
C LEU A 168 -16.10 -13.87 -7.88
N VAL A 169 -16.37 -12.81 -8.65
CA VAL A 169 -16.79 -12.91 -10.06
C VAL A 169 -15.76 -13.67 -10.89
N ASP A 170 -14.47 -13.38 -10.72
CA ASP A 170 -13.37 -14.08 -11.39
C ASP A 170 -13.34 -15.56 -11.03
N VAL A 171 -13.32 -15.92 -9.73
CA VAL A 171 -13.26 -17.33 -9.28
C VAL A 171 -14.44 -18.14 -9.81
N GLN A 172 -15.66 -17.59 -9.80
CA GLN A 172 -16.86 -18.27 -10.29
C GLN A 172 -16.88 -18.46 -11.81
N ARG A 173 -16.13 -17.66 -12.58
CA ARG A 173 -15.98 -17.81 -14.04
C ARG A 173 -14.84 -18.74 -14.46
N SER A 174 -14.09 -19.30 -13.51
CA SER A 174 -12.91 -20.10 -13.85
C SER A 174 -13.31 -21.39 -14.59
N PRO A 175 -12.69 -21.72 -15.74
CA PRO A 175 -13.03 -22.91 -16.52
C PRO A 175 -12.65 -24.22 -15.82
N ASN A 176 -11.72 -24.17 -14.85
CA ASN A 176 -11.33 -25.31 -14.00
C ASN A 176 -12.19 -25.37 -12.72
N PHE A 177 -13.43 -24.90 -12.77
CA PHE A 177 -14.36 -25.00 -11.65
C PHE A 177 -14.73 -26.47 -11.41
N ASN A 178 -13.86 -27.18 -10.71
CA ASN A 178 -14.21 -28.40 -10.01
C ASN A 178 -14.70 -28.00 -8.63
N GLU A 179 -15.87 -28.49 -8.21
CA GLU A 179 -16.47 -28.28 -6.87
C GLU A 179 -15.54 -28.69 -5.68
N GLY A 180 -14.36 -29.25 -5.97
CA GLY A 180 -13.34 -29.66 -5.01
C GLY A 180 -12.15 -28.72 -4.79
N ASP A 181 -11.77 -27.86 -5.76
CA ASP A 181 -10.45 -27.19 -5.75
C ASP A 181 -10.47 -25.72 -5.31
N PHE A 182 -11.58 -25.00 -5.51
CA PHE A 182 -11.72 -23.60 -5.10
C PHE A 182 -12.74 -23.46 -3.98
N ASN A 183 -12.28 -23.03 -2.80
CA ASN A 183 -13.16 -22.72 -1.69
C ASN A 183 -13.84 -21.36 -1.93
N ILE A 184 -14.92 -21.33 -2.72
CA ILE A 184 -15.73 -20.12 -2.94
C ILE A 184 -16.11 -19.49 -1.60
N GLU A 185 -16.48 -20.32 -0.62
CA GLU A 185 -16.90 -19.86 0.71
C GLU A 185 -15.79 -19.06 1.41
N PHE A 186 -14.51 -19.37 1.14
CA PHE A 186 -13.38 -18.58 1.65
C PHE A 186 -13.32 -17.18 1.02
N TYR A 187 -13.52 -17.06 -0.29
CA TYR A 187 -13.56 -15.76 -0.96
C TYR A 187 -14.79 -14.94 -0.58
N GLU A 188 -15.94 -15.61 -0.36
CA GLU A 188 -17.16 -15.00 0.15
C GLU A 188 -16.92 -14.44 1.56
N SER A 189 -16.27 -15.22 2.42
CA SER A 189 -15.85 -14.78 3.75
C SER A 189 -14.97 -13.53 3.69
N ASN A 190 -13.98 -13.49 2.80
CA ASN A 190 -13.09 -12.34 2.66
C ASN A 190 -13.80 -11.08 2.11
N PHE A 191 -14.76 -11.26 1.20
CA PHE A 191 -15.60 -10.16 0.71
C PHE A 191 -16.40 -9.53 1.85
N GLU A 192 -17.05 -10.35 2.67
CA GLU A 192 -17.80 -9.91 3.86
C GLU A 192 -16.90 -9.19 4.87
N LEU A 193 -15.70 -9.71 5.14
CA LEU A 193 -14.74 -9.04 6.01
C LEU A 193 -14.37 -7.64 5.49
N CYS A 194 -14.18 -7.49 4.18
CA CYS A 194 -13.91 -6.18 3.58
C CYS A 194 -15.07 -5.21 3.81
N LEU A 195 -16.31 -5.68 3.69
CA LEU A 195 -17.50 -4.86 3.97
C LEU A 195 -17.54 -4.41 5.44
N VAL A 196 -17.28 -5.31 6.38
CA VAL A 196 -17.27 -4.97 7.83
C VAL A 196 -16.16 -3.98 8.16
N MET A 197 -14.96 -4.15 7.59
CA MET A 197 -13.88 -3.17 7.74
C MET A 197 -14.28 -1.81 7.15
N GLY A 198 -14.97 -1.78 6.00
CA GLY A 198 -15.55 -0.58 5.41
C GLY A 198 -16.58 0.12 6.32
N VAL A 199 -17.49 -0.64 6.93
CA VAL A 199 -18.43 -0.14 7.95
C VAL A 199 -17.68 0.44 9.16
N GLY A 200 -16.60 -0.21 9.61
CA GLY A 200 -15.73 0.29 10.68
C GLY A 200 -15.15 1.68 10.38
N ILE A 201 -14.76 1.93 9.13
CA ILE A 201 -14.29 3.26 8.69
C ILE A 201 -15.41 4.29 8.78
N LEU A 202 -16.63 3.96 8.32
CA LEU A 202 -17.79 4.87 8.42
C LEU A 202 -18.12 5.20 9.88
N ILE A 203 -17.99 4.23 10.79
CA ILE A 203 -18.16 4.45 12.24
C ILE A 203 -17.06 5.38 12.77
N HIS A 204 -15.79 5.22 12.37
CA HIS A 204 -14.73 6.16 12.76
C HIS A 204 -15.02 7.58 12.27
N MET A 205 -15.49 7.73 11.03
CA MET A 205 -15.88 9.02 10.47
C MET A 205 -17.03 9.66 11.27
N PHE A 206 -18.03 8.87 11.65
CA PHE A 206 -19.14 9.32 12.49
C PHE A 206 -18.65 9.76 13.87
N MET A 207 -17.97 8.88 14.57
CA MET A 207 -17.53 9.11 15.94
C MET A 207 -16.56 10.28 16.04
N SER A 208 -15.62 10.41 15.09
CA SER A 208 -14.69 11.53 15.02
C SER A 208 -15.38 12.89 14.91
N LYS A 209 -16.52 12.94 14.22
CA LYS A 209 -17.27 14.18 14.01
C LYS A 209 -18.20 14.49 15.18
N HIS A 210 -18.90 13.49 15.70
CA HIS A 210 -19.99 13.71 16.65
C HIS A 210 -19.63 13.49 18.11
N VAL A 211 -18.58 12.72 18.38
CA VAL A 211 -18.24 12.27 19.73
C VAL A 211 -16.81 12.71 20.07
N ILE A 212 -16.67 13.94 20.56
CA ILE A 212 -15.38 14.47 21.00
C ILE A 212 -15.22 14.19 22.49
N LEU A 213 -14.50 13.12 22.84
CA LEU A 213 -14.09 12.89 24.22
C LEU A 213 -12.64 13.35 24.42
N HIS A 214 -12.49 14.47 25.13
CA HIS A 214 -11.21 14.91 25.64
C HIS A 214 -10.69 13.85 26.64
N ASN A 215 -9.55 13.21 26.33
CA ASN A 215 -8.86 12.18 27.12
C ASN A 215 -9.29 10.71 26.93
N MET A 216 -10.00 10.35 25.85
CA MET A 216 -10.16 8.92 25.53
C MET A 216 -8.83 8.28 25.14
N SER A 217 -8.56 7.11 25.73
CA SER A 217 -7.41 6.31 25.30
C SER A 217 -7.71 5.68 23.94
N ILE A 218 -6.65 5.51 23.14
CA ILE A 218 -6.73 4.80 21.85
C ILE A 218 -7.36 3.41 22.02
N LEU A 219 -7.03 2.72 23.12
CA LEU A 219 -7.57 1.39 23.42
C LEU A 219 -9.10 1.42 23.57
N TRP A 220 -9.66 2.41 24.26
CA TRP A 220 -11.11 2.55 24.39
C TRP A 220 -11.78 2.89 23.06
N ALA A 221 -11.16 3.75 22.25
CA ALA A 221 -11.68 4.06 20.92
C ALA A 221 -11.74 2.80 20.04
N MET A 222 -10.70 1.98 20.07
CA MET A 222 -10.62 0.70 19.37
C MET A 222 -11.71 -0.28 19.82
N THR A 223 -11.86 -0.49 21.14
CA THR A 223 -12.81 -1.47 21.67
C THR A 223 -14.26 -1.08 21.38
N ILE A 224 -14.60 0.20 21.51
CA ILE A 224 -15.94 0.70 21.22
C ILE A 224 -16.25 0.57 19.71
N VAL A 225 -15.33 0.98 18.83
CA VAL A 225 -15.59 0.88 17.38
C VAL A 225 -15.66 -0.58 16.92
N THR A 226 -14.83 -1.46 17.48
CA THR A 226 -14.93 -2.91 17.25
C THR A 226 -16.28 -3.45 17.71
N GLY A 227 -16.72 -3.09 18.92
CA GLY A 227 -18.01 -3.51 19.45
C GLY A 227 -19.19 -3.05 18.60
N ILE A 228 -19.18 -1.78 18.17
CA ILE A 228 -20.25 -1.20 17.35
C ILE A 228 -20.26 -1.80 15.95
N SER A 229 -19.11 -1.96 15.30
CA SER A 229 -19.03 -2.57 13.96
C SER A 229 -19.55 -4.00 13.96
N VAL A 230 -19.10 -4.83 14.91
CA VAL A 230 -19.56 -6.22 15.04
C VAL A 230 -21.04 -6.27 15.40
N PHE A 231 -21.50 -5.47 16.37
CA PHE A 231 -22.90 -5.42 16.76
C PHE A 231 -23.81 -5.00 15.61
N LEU A 232 -23.40 -3.98 14.84
CA LEU A 232 -24.16 -3.48 13.71
C LEU A 232 -24.29 -4.54 12.63
N VAL A 233 -23.20 -5.22 12.26
CA VAL A 233 -23.25 -6.27 11.23
C VAL A 233 -24.08 -7.46 11.69
N ILE A 234 -23.95 -7.92 12.94
CA ILE A 234 -24.81 -8.99 13.49
C ILE A 234 -26.28 -8.56 13.54
N SER A 235 -26.56 -7.29 13.83
CA SER A 235 -27.94 -6.80 13.83
C SER A 235 -28.51 -6.77 12.42
N LEU A 236 -27.74 -6.29 11.44
CA LEU A 236 -28.11 -6.26 10.02
C LEU A 236 -28.29 -7.67 9.45
N SER A 237 -27.45 -8.64 9.85
CA SER A 237 -27.59 -10.06 9.50
C SER A 237 -28.95 -10.63 9.86
N LYS A 238 -29.42 -10.34 11.08
CA LYS A 238 -30.75 -10.78 11.55
C LYS A 238 -31.92 -10.17 10.78
N PHE A 239 -31.72 -9.00 10.17
CA PHE A 239 -32.72 -8.37 9.30
C PHE A 239 -32.63 -8.84 7.83
N GLY A 240 -31.71 -9.77 7.52
CA GLY A 240 -31.52 -10.34 6.20
C GLY A 240 -30.47 -9.64 5.32
N PHE A 241 -29.70 -8.69 5.87
CA PHE A 241 -28.56 -8.03 5.20
C PHE A 241 -27.25 -8.68 5.63
N PHE A 242 -26.26 -8.95 4.78
CA PHE A 242 -25.05 -9.74 5.13
C PHE A 242 -25.37 -11.18 5.62
N PRO A 243 -26.16 -11.99 4.88
CA PRO A 243 -26.60 -13.31 5.34
C PRO A 243 -25.46 -14.36 5.39
N LEU A 244 -24.32 -14.11 4.74
CA LEU A 244 -23.11 -14.92 4.87
C LEU A 244 -22.47 -14.75 6.25
N PHE A 245 -22.65 -13.57 6.86
CA PHE A 245 -22.08 -13.27 8.16
C PHE A 245 -22.65 -14.14 9.28
N GLU A 246 -23.90 -14.59 9.15
CA GLU A 246 -24.51 -15.54 10.09
C GLU A 246 -23.84 -16.91 10.05
N LYS A 247 -23.25 -17.27 8.90
CA LYS A 247 -22.56 -18.54 8.70
C LYS A 247 -21.08 -18.47 9.10
N LEU A 248 -20.50 -17.27 9.18
CA LEU A 248 -19.11 -17.09 9.57
C LEU A 248 -18.92 -17.37 11.06
N PRO A 249 -17.82 -18.05 11.43
CA PRO A 249 -17.51 -18.23 12.84
C PRO A 249 -17.17 -16.89 13.49
N TRP A 250 -17.84 -16.59 14.60
CA TRP A 250 -17.69 -15.31 15.31
C TRP A 250 -16.24 -15.01 15.71
N GLN A 251 -15.42 -16.04 15.96
CA GLN A 251 -14.01 -15.92 16.31
C GLN A 251 -13.19 -15.31 15.16
N PHE A 252 -13.50 -15.70 13.92
CA PHE A 252 -12.86 -15.20 12.71
C PHE A 252 -13.19 -13.72 12.50
N VAL A 253 -14.46 -13.37 12.61
CA VAL A 253 -14.93 -11.98 12.56
C VAL A 253 -14.24 -11.14 13.63
N LEU A 254 -14.29 -11.57 14.89
CA LEU A 254 -13.72 -10.82 16.00
C LEU A 254 -12.21 -10.63 15.84
N PHE A 255 -11.49 -11.69 15.47
CA PHE A 255 -10.06 -11.63 15.21
C PHE A 255 -9.72 -10.63 14.10
N SER A 256 -10.42 -10.71 12.96
CA SER A 256 -10.20 -9.80 11.83
C SER A 256 -10.43 -8.34 12.22
N GLN A 257 -11.51 -8.04 12.97
CA GLN A 257 -11.84 -6.68 13.36
C GLN A 257 -10.85 -6.13 14.39
N ILE A 258 -10.47 -6.91 15.41
CA ILE A 258 -9.45 -6.51 16.38
C ILE A 258 -8.13 -6.24 15.64
N PHE A 259 -7.70 -7.13 14.75
CA PHE A 259 -6.45 -6.98 14.03
C PHE A 259 -6.46 -5.78 13.08
N TYR A 260 -7.58 -5.53 12.39
CA TYR A 260 -7.77 -4.36 11.55
C TYR A 260 -7.64 -3.07 12.34
N GLN A 261 -8.31 -2.99 13.49
CA GLN A 261 -8.24 -1.84 14.37
C GLN A 261 -6.82 -1.62 14.90
N VAL A 262 -6.15 -2.69 15.35
CA VAL A 262 -4.74 -2.61 15.78
C VAL A 262 -3.86 -2.08 14.66
N SER A 263 -4.03 -2.59 13.44
CA SER A 263 -3.26 -2.14 12.28
C SER A 263 -3.48 -0.66 11.98
N LEU A 264 -4.73 -0.19 11.94
CA LEU A 264 -5.08 1.22 11.74
C LEU A 264 -4.38 2.13 12.76
N TYR A 265 -4.55 1.86 14.06
CA TYR A 265 -4.00 2.69 15.12
C TYR A 265 -2.48 2.58 15.24
N SER A 266 -1.89 1.40 14.98
CA SER A 266 -0.44 1.23 14.97
C SER A 266 0.19 2.03 13.82
N ILE A 267 -0.34 1.93 12.60
CA ILE A 267 0.23 2.63 11.44
C ILE A 267 0.06 4.14 11.59
N VAL A 268 -1.12 4.64 11.97
CA VAL A 268 -1.37 6.09 12.09
C VAL A 268 -0.53 6.76 13.17
N THR A 269 -0.22 6.05 14.25
CA THR A 269 0.57 6.61 15.36
C THR A 269 2.08 6.54 15.10
N THR A 270 2.55 5.49 14.42
CA THR A 270 3.98 5.27 14.13
C THR A 270 4.45 6.02 12.88
N LEU A 271 3.63 6.04 11.82
CA LEU A 271 3.98 6.57 10.50
C LEU A 271 3.26 7.89 10.19
N LYS A 272 3.23 8.80 11.17
CA LYS A 272 2.55 10.10 11.07
C LYS A 272 2.92 10.86 9.80
N LYS A 273 1.93 11.40 9.10
CA LYS A 273 2.04 12.17 7.84
C LYS A 273 2.51 11.38 6.62
N SER A 274 2.61 10.05 6.71
CA SER A 274 2.97 9.23 5.53
C SER A 274 1.73 8.95 4.66
N PHE A 275 0.59 8.67 5.28
CA PHE A 275 -0.63 8.22 4.59
C PHE A 275 -1.73 9.27 4.61
N THR A 276 -2.55 9.31 3.55
CA THR A 276 -3.92 9.83 3.64
C THR A 276 -4.80 8.86 4.44
N PHE A 277 -6.00 9.29 4.82
CA PHE A 277 -6.94 8.43 5.54
C PHE A 277 -7.34 7.20 4.70
N GLY A 278 -7.58 7.40 3.39
CA GLY A 278 -7.87 6.34 2.43
C GLY A 278 -6.71 5.36 2.23
N GLU A 279 -5.51 5.86 1.98
CA GLU A 279 -4.30 5.03 1.81
C GLU A 279 -4.06 4.15 3.04
N LEU A 280 -4.18 4.73 4.24
CA LEU A 280 -4.05 4.01 5.50
C LEU A 280 -5.08 2.88 5.60
N SER A 281 -6.34 3.18 5.30
CA SER A 281 -7.43 2.20 5.35
C SER A 281 -7.21 1.03 4.40
N VAL A 282 -6.82 1.30 3.15
CA VAL A 282 -6.54 0.25 2.15
C VAL A 282 -5.36 -0.63 2.59
N VAL A 283 -4.27 -0.02 3.06
CA VAL A 283 -3.10 -0.77 3.53
C VAL A 283 -3.44 -1.62 4.77
N ALA A 284 -4.19 -1.07 5.73
CA ALA A 284 -4.58 -1.80 6.93
C ALA A 284 -5.51 -2.99 6.60
N GLN A 285 -6.48 -2.82 5.70
CA GLN A 285 -7.34 -3.93 5.26
C GLN A 285 -6.54 -5.02 4.56
N ALA A 286 -5.61 -4.66 3.66
CA ALA A 286 -4.77 -5.64 2.96
C ALA A 286 -3.88 -6.46 3.92
N ILE A 287 -3.29 -5.83 4.94
CA ILE A 287 -2.52 -6.54 5.96
C ILE A 287 -3.43 -7.46 6.78
N THR A 288 -4.63 -7.00 7.15
CA THR A 288 -5.61 -7.84 7.85
C THR A 288 -5.96 -9.09 7.05
N LEU A 289 -6.22 -8.98 5.75
CA LEU A 289 -6.55 -10.13 4.91
C LEU A 289 -5.40 -11.15 4.86
N LEU A 290 -4.14 -10.72 4.80
CA LEU A 290 -2.98 -11.62 4.87
C LEU A 290 -2.86 -12.34 6.23
N VAL A 291 -3.22 -11.66 7.32
CA VAL A 291 -3.19 -12.25 8.67
C VAL A 291 -4.36 -13.21 8.89
N VAL A 292 -5.52 -12.89 8.31
CA VAL A 292 -6.68 -13.77 8.29
C VAL A 292 -6.40 -15.04 7.48
N GLU A 293 -5.76 -14.92 6.32
CA GLU A 293 -5.27 -16.05 5.53
C GLU A 293 -4.34 -16.94 6.37
N LEU A 294 -3.34 -16.36 7.03
CA LEU A 294 -2.44 -17.10 7.94
C LEU A 294 -3.20 -17.81 9.06
N TRP A 295 -4.21 -17.15 9.65
CA TRP A 295 -5.02 -17.73 10.71
C TRP A 295 -5.80 -18.95 10.21
N VAL A 296 -6.46 -18.86 9.04
CA VAL A 296 -7.20 -19.98 8.43
C VAL A 296 -6.28 -21.16 8.16
N ILE A 297 -5.11 -20.90 7.55
CA ILE A 297 -4.10 -21.94 7.30
C ILE A 297 -3.69 -22.64 8.61
N THR A 298 -3.47 -21.86 9.67
CA THR A 298 -3.07 -22.38 10.97
C THR A 298 -4.15 -23.25 11.61
N VAL A 299 -5.40 -22.77 11.60
CA VAL A 299 -6.55 -23.52 12.13
C VAL A 299 -6.73 -24.84 11.40
N ASN A 300 -6.66 -24.82 10.07
CA ASN A 300 -6.76 -26.02 9.24
C ASN A 300 -5.61 -26.98 9.46
N ARG A 301 -4.37 -26.49 9.48
CA ARG A 301 -3.16 -27.32 9.58
C ARG A 301 -3.06 -28.07 10.90
N PHE A 302 -3.43 -27.42 12.00
CA PHE A 302 -3.38 -28.01 13.34
C PHE A 302 -4.73 -28.58 13.80
N ASN A 303 -5.74 -28.58 12.93
CA ASN A 303 -7.10 -29.02 13.21
C ASN A 303 -7.66 -28.45 14.52
N ILE A 304 -7.41 -27.16 14.78
CA ILE A 304 -7.76 -26.49 16.05
C ILE A 304 -9.27 -26.32 16.16
N MET A 305 -9.95 -26.10 15.02
CA MET A 305 -11.39 -25.88 14.96
C MET A 305 -11.97 -26.53 13.70
N ASN A 306 -13.08 -27.25 13.86
CA ASN A 306 -13.81 -27.85 12.74
C ASN A 306 -14.85 -26.86 12.21
N HIS A 307 -14.49 -26.06 11.22
CA HIS A 307 -15.43 -25.22 10.48
C HIS A 307 -15.52 -25.68 9.03
N SER A 308 -16.73 -26.03 8.58
CA SER A 308 -17.00 -26.48 7.20
C SER A 308 -16.51 -25.48 6.16
N HIS A 309 -16.64 -24.18 6.45
CA HIS A 309 -16.24 -23.08 5.57
C HIS A 309 -14.75 -23.00 5.24
N PHE A 310 -13.89 -23.54 6.12
CA PHE A 310 -12.45 -23.38 5.96
C PHE A 310 -11.74 -24.68 5.64
N HIS A 311 -12.36 -25.83 5.90
CA HIS A 311 -11.68 -27.12 5.90
C HIS A 311 -11.07 -27.54 4.54
N LYS A 312 -11.54 -26.95 3.44
CA LYS A 312 -11.04 -27.21 2.08
C LYS A 312 -10.02 -26.18 1.57
N HIS A 313 -9.78 -25.09 2.30
CA HIS A 313 -8.84 -24.05 1.84
C HIS A 313 -7.39 -24.48 2.08
N SER A 314 -6.67 -24.78 0.99
CA SER A 314 -5.24 -25.08 1.00
C SER A 314 -4.51 -24.17 0.00
N PRO A 315 -3.82 -23.12 0.48
CA PRO A 315 -3.13 -22.20 -0.41
C PRO A 315 -1.86 -22.84 -0.98
N SER A 316 -1.44 -22.30 -2.13
CA SER A 316 -0.19 -22.75 -2.78
C SER A 316 1.03 -22.49 -1.88
N GLU A 317 2.07 -23.30 -2.05
CA GLU A 317 3.34 -23.13 -1.33
C GLU A 317 3.94 -21.73 -1.54
N VAL A 318 3.80 -21.17 -2.75
CA VAL A 318 4.23 -19.81 -3.08
C VAL A 318 3.46 -18.76 -2.28
N THR A 319 2.16 -18.95 -2.08
CA THR A 319 1.32 -18.07 -1.23
C THR A 319 1.77 -18.15 0.24
N LEU A 320 2.16 -19.33 0.73
CA LEU A 320 2.74 -19.46 2.08
C LEU A 320 4.02 -18.63 2.23
N TYR A 321 4.91 -18.65 1.23
CA TYR A 321 6.10 -17.79 1.23
C TYR A 321 5.75 -16.30 1.16
N GLN A 322 4.73 -15.90 0.39
CA GLN A 322 4.28 -14.51 0.37
C GLN A 322 3.87 -14.05 1.78
N ILE A 323 3.01 -14.81 2.46
CA ILE A 323 2.54 -14.49 3.82
C ILE A 323 3.73 -14.42 4.78
N ALA A 324 4.61 -15.43 4.75
CA ALA A 324 5.77 -15.50 5.62
C ALA A 324 6.76 -14.34 5.39
N LEU A 325 7.00 -13.95 4.14
CA LEU A 325 7.91 -12.84 3.80
C LEU A 325 7.32 -11.48 4.22
N ILE A 326 6.04 -11.23 3.92
CA ILE A 326 5.39 -9.94 4.20
C ILE A 326 5.18 -9.77 5.71
N LEU A 327 4.46 -10.70 6.35
CA LEU A 327 4.19 -10.62 7.78
C LEU A 327 5.46 -10.81 8.60
N GLY A 328 6.39 -11.65 8.13
CA GLY A 328 7.70 -11.83 8.74
C GLY A 328 8.52 -10.55 8.78
N MET A 329 8.55 -9.78 7.69
CA MET A 329 9.25 -8.48 7.70
C MET A 329 8.61 -7.47 8.65
N LEU A 330 7.28 -7.43 8.74
CA LEU A 330 6.58 -6.59 9.72
C LEU A 330 6.92 -7.02 11.15
N LEU A 331 6.96 -8.33 11.43
CA LEU A 331 7.34 -8.90 12.72
C LEU A 331 8.79 -8.55 13.09
N ILE A 332 9.73 -8.64 12.13
CA ILE A 332 11.12 -8.21 12.31
C ILE A 332 11.18 -6.74 12.75
N GLY A 333 10.41 -5.87 12.09
CA GLY A 333 10.33 -4.45 12.45
C GLY A 333 9.82 -4.22 13.88
N ILE A 334 8.80 -4.97 14.31
CA ILE A 334 8.22 -4.90 15.65
C ILE A 334 9.22 -5.38 16.71
N ILE A 335 9.78 -6.59 16.55
CA ILE A 335 10.68 -7.21 17.53
C ILE A 335 11.98 -6.39 17.66
N LEU A 336 12.55 -5.93 16.54
CA LEU A 336 13.80 -5.16 16.54
C LEU A 336 13.60 -3.67 16.84
N SER A 337 12.36 -3.21 17.05
CA SER A 337 12.04 -1.79 17.25
C SER A 337 12.89 -1.09 18.33
N PRO A 338 13.22 -1.69 19.50
CA PRO A 338 14.04 -1.01 20.51
C PRO A 338 15.46 -0.74 20.01
N ILE A 339 16.03 -1.68 19.26
CA ILE A 339 17.39 -1.60 18.72
C ILE A 339 17.43 -0.64 17.53
N LEU A 340 16.41 -0.67 16.67
CA LEU A 340 16.22 0.26 15.57
C LEU A 340 16.11 1.72 16.08
N ILE A 341 15.31 1.96 17.12
CA ILE A 341 15.19 3.28 17.76
C ILE A 341 16.55 3.72 18.34
N ARG A 342 17.29 2.81 18.97
CA ARG A 342 18.66 3.10 19.45
C ARG A 342 19.60 3.48 18.30
N SER A 343 19.54 2.78 17.16
CA SER A 343 20.31 3.13 15.95
C SER A 343 20.01 4.57 15.51
N ARG A 344 18.73 4.94 15.45
CA ARG A 344 18.32 6.31 15.09
C ARG A 344 18.83 7.34 16.07
N HIS A 345 18.74 7.07 17.37
CA HIS A 345 19.25 7.97 18.41
C HIS A 345 20.76 8.21 18.26
N LEU A 346 21.54 7.15 18.05
CA LEU A 346 22.99 7.25 17.79
C LEU A 346 23.28 8.01 16.49
N ALA A 347 22.45 7.85 15.45
CA ALA A 347 22.60 8.55 14.19
C ALA A 347 22.42 10.08 14.34
N GLN A 348 21.50 10.51 15.23
CA GLN A 348 21.15 11.92 15.47
C GLN A 348 22.12 12.68 16.38
N GLN A 349 23.05 12.00 17.07
CA GLN A 349 24.00 12.67 17.94
C GLN A 349 25.03 13.50 17.12
N PRO A 350 25.22 14.80 17.43
CA PRO A 350 26.15 15.66 16.71
C PRO A 350 27.60 15.25 16.98
N ARG A 351 28.38 15.07 15.91
CA ARG A 351 29.77 14.56 15.95
C ARG A 351 30.72 15.38 16.82
N TRP A 352 30.49 16.69 16.96
CA TRP A 352 31.35 17.56 17.77
C TRP A 352 31.14 17.40 19.29
N ARG A 353 30.02 16.81 19.75
CA ARG A 353 29.78 16.57 21.18
C ARG A 353 30.42 15.29 21.71
N THR A 354 30.84 14.39 20.82
CA THR A 354 31.46 13.12 21.20
C THR A 354 32.98 13.28 21.30
N LYS A 355 33.48 13.46 22.53
CA LYS A 355 34.94 13.51 22.83
C LYS A 355 35.70 12.23 22.42
N HIS A 356 34.99 11.12 22.17
CA HIS A 356 35.56 9.83 21.77
C HIS A 356 34.95 9.33 20.45
N ALA A 357 35.44 9.83 19.31
CA ALA A 357 34.93 9.49 17.98
C ALA A 357 35.01 7.98 17.66
N HIS A 358 36.06 7.29 18.16
CA HIS A 358 36.23 5.84 17.97
C HIS A 358 35.17 5.00 18.70
N ALA A 359 34.91 5.29 19.99
CA ALA A 359 33.90 4.58 20.77
C ALA A 359 32.48 4.76 20.18
N PHE A 360 32.21 5.95 19.64
CA PHE A 360 30.94 6.26 18.97
C PHE A 360 30.73 5.49 17.67
N ASN A 361 31.76 5.41 16.81
CA ASN A 361 31.70 4.59 15.60
C ASN A 361 31.57 3.11 15.91
N ASN A 362 32.24 2.61 16.95
CA ASN A 362 32.07 1.24 17.41
C ASN A 362 30.64 0.98 17.91
N GLY A 363 30.03 1.92 18.64
CA GLY A 363 28.63 1.79 19.08
C GLY A 363 27.63 1.68 17.93
N ARG A 364 27.83 2.44 16.84
CA ARG A 364 27.01 2.32 15.62
C ARG A 364 27.21 0.98 14.91
N LYS A 365 28.46 0.50 14.81
CA LYS A 365 28.78 -0.80 14.22
C LYS A 365 28.17 -1.96 15.02
N TRP A 366 28.30 -1.94 16.34
CA TRP A 366 27.69 -2.97 17.21
C TRP A 366 26.16 -2.96 17.16
N THR A 367 25.54 -1.78 17.17
CA THR A 367 24.07 -1.68 17.03
C THR A 367 23.62 -2.22 15.67
N ALA A 368 24.34 -1.91 14.59
CA ALA A 368 24.06 -2.45 13.28
C ALA A 368 24.26 -3.98 13.23
N PHE A 369 25.34 -4.50 13.81
CA PHE A 369 25.57 -5.94 13.94
C PHE A 369 24.41 -6.62 14.69
N SER A 370 23.94 -6.06 15.79
CA SER A 370 22.77 -6.58 16.52
C SER A 370 21.50 -6.57 15.67
N ILE A 371 21.29 -5.54 14.83
CA ILE A 371 20.14 -5.49 13.91
C ILE A 371 20.26 -6.59 12.85
N TYR A 372 21.42 -6.75 12.20
CA TYR A 372 21.62 -7.75 11.16
C TYR A 372 21.56 -9.18 11.73
N ALA A 373 22.23 -9.44 12.85
CA ALA A 373 22.18 -10.72 13.54
C ALA A 373 20.77 -11.04 14.05
N GLY A 374 20.08 -10.06 14.65
CA GLY A 374 18.69 -10.21 15.08
C GLY A 374 17.74 -10.47 13.92
N THR A 375 17.94 -9.81 12.78
CA THR A 375 17.18 -10.05 11.54
C THR A 375 17.39 -11.49 11.07
N ALA A 376 18.64 -11.95 10.98
CA ALA A 376 18.98 -13.32 10.56
C ALA A 376 18.39 -14.38 11.50
N LEU A 377 18.44 -14.14 12.82
CA LEU A 377 17.85 -15.05 13.82
C LEU A 377 16.33 -15.14 13.65
N ILE A 378 15.63 -14.02 13.47
CA ILE A 378 14.18 -14.01 13.29
C ILE A 378 13.79 -14.68 11.97
N ILE A 379 14.54 -14.46 10.88
CA ILE A 379 14.34 -15.19 9.62
C ILE A 379 14.50 -16.71 9.86
N GLY A 380 15.53 -17.11 10.62
CA GLY A 380 15.73 -18.49 11.06
C GLY A 380 14.50 -19.08 11.77
N LEU A 381 13.94 -18.35 12.73
CA LEU A 381 12.74 -18.74 13.47
C LEU A 381 11.50 -18.81 12.57
N ILE A 382 11.30 -17.84 11.68
CA ILE A 382 10.19 -17.86 10.71
C ILE A 382 10.31 -19.07 9.79
N GLY A 383 11.52 -19.37 9.28
CA GLY A 383 11.77 -20.57 8.51
C GLY A 383 11.48 -21.85 9.32
N HIS A 384 11.86 -21.90 10.59
CA HIS A 384 11.49 -23.02 11.45
C HIS A 384 9.96 -23.17 11.58
N CYS A 385 9.24 -22.06 11.76
CA CYS A 385 7.77 -22.07 11.78
C CYS A 385 7.18 -22.56 10.44
N MET A 386 7.74 -22.10 9.30
CA MET A 386 7.28 -22.51 7.97
C MET A 386 7.37 -24.02 7.73
N LYS A 387 8.34 -24.70 8.35
CA LYS A 387 8.48 -26.16 8.25
C LYS A 387 7.23 -26.91 8.71
N PHE A 388 6.50 -26.39 9.71
CA PHE A 388 5.24 -27.00 10.16
C PHE A 388 4.13 -26.92 9.12
N TYR A 389 4.15 -25.88 8.27
CA TYR A 389 3.16 -25.67 7.21
C TYR A 389 3.51 -26.43 5.92
N LEU A 390 4.76 -26.33 5.45
CA LEU A 390 5.21 -26.97 4.19
C LEU A 390 5.48 -28.47 4.32
N SER A 391 5.63 -29.01 5.53
CA SER A 391 6.08 -30.40 5.79
C SER A 391 7.49 -30.73 5.25
N THR A 392 8.17 -29.77 4.65
CA THR A 392 9.53 -29.86 4.10
C THR A 392 10.39 -28.72 4.67
N ASP A 393 11.72 -28.83 4.58
CA ASP A 393 12.58 -27.74 4.99
C ASP A 393 12.48 -26.56 4.01
N PRO A 394 12.08 -25.36 4.44
CA PRO A 394 11.77 -24.26 3.54
C PRO A 394 12.99 -23.71 2.80
N TYR A 395 14.20 -23.88 3.35
CA TYR A 395 15.42 -23.44 2.65
C TYR A 395 15.76 -24.42 1.53
N SER A 396 15.68 -25.72 1.80
CA SER A 396 15.81 -26.74 0.75
C SER A 396 14.75 -26.60 -0.33
N TRP A 397 13.51 -26.26 0.05
CA TRP A 397 12.41 -26.08 -0.88
C TRP A 397 12.71 -24.95 -1.88
N ILE A 398 13.19 -23.78 -1.42
CA ILE A 398 13.55 -22.66 -2.31
C ILE A 398 14.66 -23.07 -3.29
N ILE A 399 15.70 -23.74 -2.78
CA ILE A 399 16.84 -24.15 -3.62
C ILE A 399 16.36 -25.14 -4.69
N ASN A 400 15.60 -26.15 -4.29
CA ASN A 400 15.04 -27.14 -5.21
C ASN A 400 14.08 -26.49 -6.21
N TYR A 401 13.22 -25.57 -5.75
CA TYR A 401 12.28 -24.85 -6.60
C TYR A 401 12.99 -24.02 -7.68
N ILE A 402 14.11 -23.36 -7.34
CA ILE A 402 14.89 -22.58 -8.32
C ILE A 402 15.63 -23.50 -9.31
N ILE A 403 16.19 -24.62 -8.83
CA ILE A 403 16.99 -25.55 -9.67
C ILE A 403 16.09 -26.43 -10.57
N GLU A 404 14.84 -26.65 -10.18
CA GLU A 404 13.86 -27.46 -10.90
C GLU A 404 13.71 -27.06 -12.38
N SER A 405 13.75 -25.75 -12.68
CA SER A 405 13.60 -25.23 -14.04
C SER A 405 14.79 -24.34 -14.41
N PRO A 406 15.51 -24.62 -15.52
CA PRO A 406 16.60 -23.76 -15.98
C PRO A 406 16.10 -22.34 -16.32
N MET A 407 14.82 -22.19 -16.68
CA MET A 407 14.22 -20.89 -16.98
C MET A 407 14.19 -19.99 -15.74
N LYS A 408 13.95 -20.54 -14.55
CA LYS A 408 13.98 -19.78 -13.27
C LYS A 408 15.37 -19.20 -13.01
N ILE A 409 16.43 -19.98 -13.28
CA ILE A 409 17.84 -19.52 -13.15
C ILE A 409 18.16 -18.44 -14.18
N ILE A 410 17.81 -18.67 -15.46
CA ILE A 410 18.03 -17.70 -16.54
C ILE A 410 17.31 -16.39 -16.22
N LEU A 411 16.09 -16.46 -15.70
CA LEU A 411 15.30 -15.30 -15.33
C LEU A 411 15.93 -14.53 -14.14
N ALA A 412 16.44 -15.25 -13.13
CA ALA A 412 17.17 -14.63 -12.03
C ALA A 412 18.43 -13.89 -12.51
N LEU A 413 19.20 -14.50 -13.42
CA LEU A 413 20.37 -13.86 -14.05
C LEU A 413 19.96 -12.66 -14.89
N TYR A 414 18.88 -12.78 -15.68
CA TYR A 414 18.31 -11.67 -16.47
C TYR A 414 17.96 -10.48 -15.58
N TRP A 415 17.31 -10.71 -14.44
CA TRP A 415 16.98 -9.64 -13.50
C TRP A 415 18.22 -8.99 -12.88
N ILE A 416 19.23 -9.78 -12.47
CA ILE A 416 20.49 -9.24 -11.94
C ILE A 416 21.18 -8.35 -12.99
N ILE A 417 21.28 -8.82 -14.22
CA ILE A 417 21.88 -8.06 -15.33
C ILE A 417 21.06 -6.78 -15.61
N THR A 418 19.74 -6.88 -15.65
CA THR A 418 18.86 -5.75 -15.93
C THR A 418 18.92 -4.69 -14.82
N ILE A 419 18.95 -5.09 -13.54
CA ILE A 419 19.09 -4.18 -12.40
C ILE A 419 20.47 -3.53 -12.40
N THR A 420 21.55 -4.30 -12.59
CA THR A 420 22.92 -3.76 -12.58
C THR A 420 23.15 -2.79 -13.74
N LEU A 421 22.68 -3.13 -14.94
CA LEU A 421 22.75 -2.25 -16.11
C LEU A 421 21.92 -0.99 -15.90
N SER A 422 20.66 -1.11 -15.45
CA SER A 422 19.79 0.05 -15.23
C SER A 422 20.32 1.00 -14.15
N LEU A 423 20.84 0.49 -13.03
CA LEU A 423 21.48 1.30 -12.00
C LEU A 423 22.77 1.97 -12.49
N SER A 424 23.57 1.28 -13.31
CA SER A 424 24.78 1.85 -13.91
C SER A 424 24.46 2.96 -14.90
N LEU A 425 23.45 2.77 -15.75
CA LEU A 425 22.93 3.78 -16.66
C LEU A 425 22.37 4.97 -15.88
N PHE A 426 21.57 4.71 -14.84
CA PHE A 426 21.01 5.76 -14.00
C PHE A 426 22.13 6.56 -13.31
N ALA A 427 23.13 5.90 -12.72
CA ALA A 427 24.27 6.58 -12.11
C ALA A 427 25.07 7.41 -13.13
N LYS A 428 25.28 6.90 -14.36
CA LYS A 428 25.98 7.65 -15.41
C LYS A 428 25.21 8.88 -15.86
N TYR A 429 23.90 8.78 -16.09
CA TYR A 429 23.11 9.86 -16.70
C TYR A 429 22.45 10.80 -15.68
N ALA A 430 21.97 10.29 -14.55
CA ALA A 430 21.26 11.09 -13.55
C ALA A 430 22.21 11.87 -12.63
N PHE A 431 23.39 11.32 -12.33
CA PHE A 431 24.40 12.02 -11.51
C PHE A 431 25.25 13.01 -12.34
N SER A 432 25.44 12.75 -13.64
CA SER A 432 26.20 13.64 -14.54
C SER A 432 25.43 14.91 -14.93
N ARG A 433 24.09 14.89 -14.92
CA ARG A 433 23.27 16.06 -15.29
C ARG A 433 22.17 16.32 -14.26
N LYS A 434 22.29 17.44 -13.52
CA LYS A 434 21.22 18.05 -12.67
C LYS A 434 19.94 18.45 -13.45
N ILE A 435 19.81 18.04 -14.71
CA ILE A 435 18.90 18.61 -15.71
C ILE A 435 17.56 17.84 -15.79
N TYR A 436 17.49 16.59 -15.34
CA TYR A 436 16.27 15.79 -15.47
C TYR A 436 15.21 16.12 -14.42
N SER A 437 13.97 16.32 -14.89
CA SER A 437 12.81 16.52 -14.02
C SER A 437 12.52 15.26 -13.19
N LEU A 438 11.95 15.44 -11.99
CA LEU A 438 11.55 14.34 -11.11
C LEU A 438 10.64 13.32 -11.81
N ASN A 439 9.71 13.81 -12.65
CA ASN A 439 8.85 12.94 -13.45
C ASN A 439 9.65 12.01 -14.35
N THR A 440 10.65 12.54 -15.07
CA THR A 440 11.53 11.73 -15.96
C THR A 440 12.26 10.65 -15.18
N LYS A 441 12.80 10.99 -13.99
CA LYS A 441 13.46 10.02 -13.12
C LYS A 441 12.50 8.91 -12.67
N ARG A 442 11.26 9.25 -12.28
CA ARG A 442 10.24 8.27 -11.89
C ARG A 442 9.85 7.37 -13.06
N LYS A 443 9.58 7.95 -14.23
CA LYS A 443 9.16 7.17 -15.42
C LYS A 443 10.25 6.22 -15.92
N PHE A 444 11.53 6.51 -15.72
CA PHE A 444 12.61 5.54 -15.95
C PHE A 444 12.37 4.20 -15.22
N PHE A 445 11.99 4.26 -13.93
CA PHE A 445 11.70 3.04 -13.16
C PHE A 445 10.35 2.40 -13.51
N HIS A 446 9.39 3.17 -14.04
CA HIS A 446 8.12 2.61 -14.54
C HIS A 446 8.37 1.81 -15.83
N PHE A 447 9.19 2.32 -16.75
CA PHE A 447 9.61 1.56 -17.93
C PHE A 447 10.49 0.36 -17.57
N LEU A 448 11.37 0.49 -16.57
CA LEU A 448 12.16 -0.62 -16.05
C LEU A 448 11.26 -1.75 -15.52
N ALA A 449 10.14 -1.41 -14.85
CA ALA A 449 9.17 -2.39 -14.36
C ALA A 449 8.58 -3.23 -15.51
N ILE A 450 8.30 -2.65 -16.68
CA ILE A 450 7.84 -3.42 -17.85
C ILE A 450 8.89 -4.45 -18.28
N ILE A 451 10.13 -3.99 -18.47
CA ILE A 451 11.24 -4.81 -18.97
C ILE A 451 11.53 -5.95 -17.99
N MET A 452 11.50 -5.67 -16.69
CA MET A 452 11.77 -6.69 -15.67
C MET A 452 10.60 -7.66 -15.50
N PHE A 453 9.36 -7.17 -15.48
CA PHE A 453 8.24 -7.95 -14.96
C PHE A 453 7.39 -8.65 -16.02
N ILE A 454 7.17 -8.04 -17.20
CA ILE A 454 6.35 -8.72 -18.23
C ILE A 454 7.00 -10.04 -18.67
N PRO A 455 8.28 -10.10 -19.07
CA PRO A 455 8.89 -11.36 -19.50
C PRO A 455 8.88 -12.41 -18.38
N GLY A 456 9.15 -11.99 -17.14
CA GLY A 456 9.20 -12.94 -16.04
C GLY A 456 7.83 -13.54 -15.71
N TYR A 457 6.75 -12.76 -15.76
CA TYR A 457 5.40 -13.28 -15.56
C TYR A 457 4.95 -14.21 -16.70
N LEU A 458 5.27 -13.86 -17.96
CA LEU A 458 4.90 -14.67 -19.12
C LEU A 458 5.62 -16.02 -19.19
N ILE A 459 6.85 -16.11 -18.65
CA ILE A 459 7.64 -17.35 -18.66
C ILE A 459 7.34 -18.21 -17.42
N GLU A 460 7.40 -17.63 -16.21
CA GLU A 460 7.24 -18.36 -14.94
C GLU A 460 6.38 -17.53 -13.94
N PRO A 461 5.03 -17.61 -14.01
CA PRO A 461 4.13 -16.75 -13.23
C PRO A 461 4.23 -16.97 -11.71
N ASP A 462 4.35 -18.22 -11.26
CA ASP A 462 4.48 -18.55 -9.84
C ASP A 462 5.84 -18.12 -9.28
N PHE A 463 6.92 -18.25 -10.07
CA PHE A 463 8.24 -17.73 -9.67
C PHE A 463 8.24 -16.20 -9.61
N MET A 464 7.55 -15.53 -10.54
CA MET A 464 7.35 -14.08 -10.48
C MET A 464 6.57 -13.67 -9.23
N HIS A 465 5.51 -14.39 -8.87
CA HIS A 465 4.76 -14.15 -7.64
C HIS A 465 5.66 -14.19 -6.40
N LEU A 466 6.50 -15.24 -6.29
CA LEU A 466 7.50 -15.38 -5.22
C LEU A 466 8.53 -14.23 -5.25
N ALA A 467 9.07 -13.92 -6.42
CA ALA A 467 10.07 -12.87 -6.61
C ALA A 467 9.54 -11.50 -6.19
N PHE A 468 8.28 -11.17 -6.50
CA PHE A 468 7.63 -9.96 -6.01
C PHE A 468 7.53 -9.91 -4.49
N SER A 469 7.19 -11.03 -3.84
CA SER A 469 7.15 -11.10 -2.37
C SER A 469 8.53 -10.86 -1.75
N VAL A 470 9.59 -11.43 -2.32
CA VAL A 470 10.98 -11.20 -1.89
C VAL A 470 11.39 -9.74 -2.11
N ALA A 471 11.09 -9.17 -3.28
CA ALA A 471 11.38 -7.78 -3.59
C ALA A 471 10.67 -6.82 -2.63
N PHE A 472 9.39 -7.09 -2.33
CA PHE A 472 8.60 -6.26 -1.42
C PHE A 472 9.11 -6.33 0.02
N ALA A 473 9.38 -7.54 0.52
CA ALA A 473 10.03 -7.74 1.81
C ALA A 473 11.38 -7.00 1.88
N THR A 474 12.16 -7.05 0.81
CA THR A 474 13.45 -6.33 0.70
C THR A 474 13.25 -4.82 0.74
N LEU A 475 12.27 -4.25 0.03
CA LEU A 475 11.99 -2.81 0.07
C LEU A 475 11.58 -2.35 1.47
N ILE A 476 10.74 -3.11 2.18
CA ILE A 476 10.39 -2.82 3.58
C ILE A 476 11.65 -2.83 4.46
N TYR A 477 12.51 -3.81 4.30
CA TYR A 477 13.74 -3.90 5.09
C TYR A 477 14.72 -2.75 4.79
N LEU A 478 14.93 -2.41 3.51
CA LEU A 478 15.74 -1.27 3.09
C LEU A 478 15.18 0.03 3.68
N GLU A 479 13.86 0.15 3.77
CA GLU A 479 13.20 1.29 4.39
C GLU A 479 13.47 1.37 5.90
N TYR A 480 13.53 0.24 6.61
CA TYR A 480 14.00 0.21 8.01
C TYR A 480 15.46 0.69 8.12
N LEU A 481 16.35 0.17 7.27
CA LEU A 481 17.77 0.57 7.29
C LEU A 481 17.94 2.06 7.01
N ARG A 482 17.18 2.61 6.06
CA ARG A 482 17.16 4.03 5.73
C ARG A 482 16.61 4.87 6.88
N TYR A 483 15.39 4.58 7.34
CA TYR A 483 14.70 5.37 8.34
C TYR A 483 15.47 5.42 9.67
N PHE A 484 15.94 4.27 10.14
CA PHE A 484 16.73 4.15 11.38
C PHE A 484 18.23 4.41 11.19
N ALA A 485 18.65 4.82 9.98
CA ALA A 485 20.01 5.19 9.62
C ALA A 485 21.06 4.13 10.03
N VAL A 486 20.76 2.86 9.77
CA VAL A 486 21.58 1.70 10.15
C VAL A 486 22.89 1.71 9.35
N TYR A 487 24.02 1.55 10.03
CA TYR A 487 25.34 1.54 9.40
C TYR A 487 25.60 0.22 8.66
N PRO A 488 26.26 0.20 7.48
CA PRO A 488 26.75 1.34 6.71
C PRO A 488 25.76 1.87 5.66
N LEU A 489 24.65 1.15 5.42
CA LEU A 489 23.79 1.35 4.25
C LEU A 489 22.82 2.53 4.39
N GLY A 490 22.32 2.81 5.59
CA GLY A 490 21.23 3.76 5.83
C GLY A 490 21.46 5.16 5.25
N LYS A 491 22.70 5.68 5.33
CA LYS A 491 23.04 6.98 4.72
C LYS A 491 23.02 6.93 3.19
N LYS A 492 23.56 5.86 2.59
CA LYS A 492 23.61 5.71 1.12
C LYS A 492 22.20 5.59 0.56
N LEU A 493 21.35 4.77 1.20
CA LEU A 493 19.95 4.60 0.86
C LEU A 493 19.18 5.92 0.95
N HIS A 494 19.38 6.69 2.02
CA HIS A 494 18.72 7.98 2.19
C HIS A 494 19.07 8.96 1.07
N ILE A 495 20.37 9.08 0.73
CA ILE A 495 20.82 9.98 -0.34
C ILE A 495 20.21 9.56 -1.68
N PHE A 496 20.25 8.27 -2.02
CA PHE A 496 19.70 7.75 -3.27
C PHE A 496 18.20 7.99 -3.38
N LEU A 497 17.42 7.62 -2.35
CA LEU A 497 15.96 7.71 -2.38
C LEU A 497 15.46 9.18 -2.30
N CYS A 498 16.23 10.07 -1.67
CA CYS A 498 15.88 11.49 -1.60
C CYS A 498 15.77 12.18 -2.97
N GLU A 499 16.39 11.63 -4.03
CA GLU A 499 16.30 12.18 -5.38
C GLU A 499 14.93 12.03 -6.04
N PHE A 500 14.07 11.16 -5.48
CA PHE A 500 12.79 10.78 -6.05
C PHE A 500 11.59 11.26 -5.23
N LEU A 501 11.84 11.95 -4.11
CA LEU A 501 10.78 12.38 -3.21
C LEU A 501 9.95 13.49 -3.81
N ASP A 502 8.64 13.33 -3.71
CA ASP A 502 7.65 14.36 -4.01
C ASP A 502 6.87 14.75 -2.75
N TYR A 503 5.81 15.55 -2.93
CA TYR A 503 4.95 16.00 -1.84
C TYR A 503 4.15 14.86 -1.16
N ARG A 504 4.11 13.67 -1.75
CA ARG A 504 3.44 12.50 -1.16
C ARG A 504 4.33 11.80 -0.13
N ASP A 505 5.65 11.98 -0.20
CA ASP A 505 6.62 11.37 0.71
C ASP A 505 7.10 12.32 1.84
N ILE A 506 6.21 13.15 2.38
CA ILE A 506 6.54 14.10 3.48
C ILE A 506 6.75 13.37 4.83
N GLY A 507 6.12 12.20 4.98
CA GLY A 507 6.19 11.38 6.19
C GLY A 507 7.57 10.76 6.46
N PRO A 508 7.72 10.07 7.60
CA PRO A 508 8.92 9.29 7.90
C PRO A 508 9.18 8.19 6.87
N CYS A 509 8.13 7.58 6.31
CA CYS A 509 8.20 6.50 5.34
C CYS A 509 8.19 7.03 3.90
N ILE A 510 9.04 6.49 3.03
CA ILE A 510 9.02 6.74 1.58
C ILE A 510 8.13 5.67 0.93
N LEU A 511 6.94 6.06 0.51
CA LEU A 511 5.92 5.14 0.00
C LEU A 511 5.94 5.01 -1.52
N SER A 512 6.42 6.02 -2.26
CA SER A 512 6.34 6.02 -3.74
C SER A 512 6.89 4.76 -4.42
N HIS A 513 8.04 4.24 -3.97
CA HIS A 513 8.67 3.03 -4.54
C HIS A 513 7.98 1.75 -4.06
N ILE A 514 7.50 1.76 -2.82
CA ILE A 514 6.76 0.64 -2.23
C ILE A 514 5.42 0.49 -2.98
N TYR A 515 4.71 1.59 -3.23
CA TYR A 515 3.46 1.59 -3.98
C TYR A 515 3.64 1.22 -5.45
N LEU A 516 4.73 1.65 -6.11
CA LEU A 516 5.00 1.18 -7.48
C LEU A 516 5.12 -0.35 -7.52
N LEU A 517 5.84 -0.94 -6.56
CA LEU A 517 5.98 -2.40 -6.49
C LEU A 517 4.67 -3.09 -6.11
N ILE A 518 3.94 -2.58 -5.10
CA ILE A 518 2.63 -3.11 -4.70
C ILE A 518 1.64 -3.04 -5.87
N GLY A 519 1.60 -1.94 -6.62
CA GLY A 519 0.69 -1.77 -7.75
C GLY A 519 0.92 -2.82 -8.83
N CYS A 520 2.19 -3.13 -9.14
CA CYS A 520 2.55 -4.22 -10.05
C CYS A 520 2.26 -5.60 -9.46
N ALA A 521 2.71 -5.86 -8.24
CA ALA A 521 2.66 -7.16 -7.59
C ALA A 521 1.26 -7.59 -7.17
N GLY A 522 0.43 -6.64 -6.72
CA GLY A 522 -0.90 -6.89 -6.19
C GLY A 522 -1.82 -7.57 -7.20
N CYS A 523 -1.75 -7.17 -8.48
CA CYS A 523 -2.50 -7.80 -9.56
C CYS A 523 -2.12 -9.28 -9.75
N ILE A 524 -0.83 -9.61 -9.58
CA ILE A 524 -0.32 -10.99 -9.70
C ILE A 524 -0.65 -11.81 -8.46
N TRP A 525 -0.57 -11.21 -7.27
CA TRP A 525 -0.94 -11.86 -6.01
C TRP A 525 -2.42 -12.25 -5.95
N MET A 526 -3.30 -11.50 -6.62
CA MET A 526 -4.73 -11.84 -6.72
C MET A 526 -5.03 -13.04 -7.63
N ARG A 527 -4.07 -13.49 -8.46
CA ARG A 527 -4.17 -14.64 -9.38
C ARG A 527 -5.51 -14.70 -10.13
N GLY A 528 -5.78 -13.68 -10.95
CA GLY A 528 -6.94 -13.66 -11.86
C GLY A 528 -6.85 -14.73 -12.95
N ASN A 529 -7.99 -15.14 -13.51
CA ASN A 529 -8.02 -16.15 -14.58
C ASN A 529 -7.36 -15.67 -15.88
N SER A 530 -7.47 -14.38 -16.18
CA SER A 530 -6.87 -13.80 -17.39
C SER A 530 -5.45 -13.29 -17.14
N ILE A 531 -4.56 -13.57 -18.08
CA ILE A 531 -3.17 -13.07 -18.05
C ILE A 531 -3.14 -11.52 -18.03
N LEU A 532 -4.05 -10.86 -18.74
CA LEU A 532 -4.12 -9.40 -18.74
C LEU A 532 -4.67 -8.81 -17.44
N ALA A 533 -5.54 -9.50 -16.71
CA ALA A 533 -5.88 -9.09 -15.34
C ALA A 533 -4.61 -9.07 -14.49
N ASN A 534 -3.83 -10.15 -14.49
CA ASN A 534 -2.61 -10.24 -13.69
C ASN A 534 -1.53 -9.23 -14.11
N LEU A 535 -1.41 -8.95 -15.42
CA LEU A 535 -0.49 -7.92 -15.94
C LEU A 535 -1.03 -6.49 -15.81
N SER A 536 -2.26 -6.28 -15.34
CA SER A 536 -2.91 -4.97 -15.31
C SER A 536 -2.10 -3.93 -14.56
N GLY A 537 -1.52 -4.28 -13.41
CA GLY A 537 -0.70 -3.35 -12.64
C GLY A 537 0.57 -2.92 -13.38
N ILE A 538 1.27 -3.88 -14.01
CA ILE A 538 2.52 -3.60 -14.74
C ILE A 538 2.23 -2.75 -15.99
N LEU A 539 1.19 -3.10 -16.75
CA LEU A 539 0.82 -2.34 -17.95
C LEU A 539 0.30 -0.95 -17.58
N THR A 540 -0.56 -0.84 -16.57
CA THR A 540 -1.17 0.43 -16.17
C THR A 540 -0.13 1.41 -15.64
N LEU A 541 0.76 0.99 -14.75
CA LEU A 541 1.80 1.88 -14.21
C LEU A 541 2.94 2.09 -15.20
N GLY A 542 3.38 1.00 -15.85
CA GLY A 542 4.52 1.03 -16.76
C GLY A 542 4.24 1.76 -18.06
N ILE A 543 3.08 1.52 -18.67
CA ILE A 543 2.71 2.04 -19.99
C ILE A 543 1.67 3.14 -19.87
N GLY A 544 0.49 2.84 -19.30
CA GLY A 544 -0.64 3.77 -19.24
C GLY A 544 -0.28 5.11 -18.57
N ASP A 545 0.02 5.09 -17.27
CA ASP A 545 0.39 6.25 -16.46
C ASP A 545 1.66 6.95 -16.99
N ALA A 546 2.64 6.18 -17.49
CA ALA A 546 3.84 6.75 -18.07
C ALA A 546 3.54 7.56 -19.33
N MET A 547 2.80 7.00 -20.27
CA MET A 547 2.47 7.65 -21.53
C MET A 547 1.48 8.80 -21.35
N ALA A 548 0.52 8.67 -20.41
CA ALA A 548 -0.39 9.75 -20.05
C ALA A 548 0.35 11.01 -19.59
N SER A 549 1.34 10.82 -18.70
CA SER A 549 2.14 11.93 -18.17
C SER A 549 3.11 12.52 -19.20
N ILE A 550 3.74 11.70 -20.05
CA ILE A 550 4.68 12.15 -21.08
C ILE A 550 3.94 12.92 -22.17
N ILE A 551 2.90 12.32 -22.76
CA ILE A 551 2.13 12.94 -23.86
C ILE A 551 1.32 14.11 -23.33
N GLY A 552 0.69 13.98 -22.17
CA GLY A 552 -0.04 15.08 -21.55
C GLY A 552 0.82 16.30 -21.23
N ARG A 553 2.12 16.13 -20.98
CA ARG A 553 3.05 17.26 -20.79
C ARG A 553 3.50 17.90 -22.08
N ILE A 554 3.70 17.11 -23.13
CA ILE A 554 4.23 17.59 -24.43
C ILE A 554 3.11 18.18 -25.29
N TYR A 555 1.98 17.49 -25.37
CA TYR A 555 0.88 17.79 -26.30
C TYR A 555 -0.41 18.22 -25.61
N GLY A 556 -0.49 18.13 -24.27
CA GLY A 556 -1.72 18.40 -23.55
C GLY A 556 -2.14 19.87 -23.63
N ARG A 557 -3.31 20.12 -24.23
CA ARG A 557 -3.92 21.44 -24.35
C ARG A 557 -5.23 21.50 -23.56
N HIS A 558 -5.99 20.42 -23.57
CA HIS A 558 -7.30 20.34 -22.93
C HIS A 558 -7.16 19.67 -21.56
N ARG A 559 -7.53 20.38 -20.50
CA ARG A 559 -7.48 19.84 -19.14
C ARG A 559 -8.83 19.28 -18.73
N TRP A 560 -8.79 18.20 -17.95
CA TRP A 560 -9.99 17.69 -17.29
C TRP A 560 -10.52 18.72 -16.30
N PHE A 561 -11.85 18.78 -16.16
CA PHE A 561 -12.49 19.79 -15.35
C PHE A 561 -12.01 19.73 -13.91
N GLY A 562 -11.36 20.81 -13.47
CA GLY A 562 -10.88 20.94 -12.10
C GLY A 562 -9.59 20.18 -11.78
N THR A 563 -8.94 19.54 -12.75
CA THR A 563 -7.66 18.83 -12.53
C THR A 563 -6.51 19.42 -13.35
N SER A 564 -5.28 19.07 -12.99
CA SER A 564 -4.08 19.43 -13.77
C SER A 564 -3.79 18.44 -14.91
N LYS A 565 -4.56 17.35 -15.00
CA LYS A 565 -4.39 16.28 -15.99
C LYS A 565 -5.09 16.65 -17.29
N THR A 566 -4.62 16.08 -18.40
CA THR A 566 -5.03 16.47 -19.75
C THR A 566 -5.79 15.35 -20.44
N VAL A 567 -6.75 15.72 -21.29
CA VAL A 567 -7.55 14.79 -22.10
C VAL A 567 -6.63 14.05 -23.06
N GLU A 568 -5.65 14.73 -23.66
CA GLU A 568 -4.64 14.09 -24.52
C GLU A 568 -3.80 13.06 -23.75
N GLY A 569 -3.52 13.31 -22.47
CA GLY A 569 -2.89 12.32 -21.59
C GLY A 569 -3.77 11.08 -21.38
N SER A 570 -5.06 11.24 -21.15
CA SER A 570 -5.98 10.09 -21.00
C SER A 570 -6.17 9.32 -22.31
N ILE A 571 -6.21 9.99 -23.46
CA ILE A 571 -6.24 9.33 -24.77
C ILE A 571 -4.95 8.51 -24.97
N ALA A 572 -3.80 9.08 -24.62
CA ALA A 572 -2.53 8.36 -24.64
C ALA A 572 -2.53 7.14 -23.71
N PHE A 573 -3.07 7.27 -22.49
CA PHE A 573 -3.24 6.14 -21.58
C PHE A 573 -3.98 5.00 -22.28
N ILE A 574 -5.16 5.28 -22.84
CA ILE A 574 -6.02 4.27 -23.45
C ILE A 574 -5.31 3.61 -24.64
N PHE A 575 -4.77 4.42 -25.56
CA PHE A 575 -4.13 3.93 -26.76
C PHE A 575 -2.92 3.04 -26.44
N PHE A 576 -1.98 3.53 -25.62
CA PHE A 576 -0.76 2.78 -25.33
C PHE A 576 -1.03 1.57 -24.43
N GLN A 577 -2.01 1.63 -23.52
CA GLN A 577 -2.42 0.47 -22.73
C GLN A 577 -2.99 -0.65 -23.62
N LEU A 578 -3.91 -0.31 -24.55
CA LEU A 578 -4.47 -1.27 -25.50
C LEU A 578 -3.40 -1.82 -26.45
N PHE A 579 -2.51 -0.95 -26.94
CA PHE A 579 -1.41 -1.37 -27.79
C PHE A 579 -0.43 -2.30 -27.05
N GLY A 580 -0.05 -1.96 -25.81
CA GLY A 580 0.81 -2.80 -24.97
C GLY A 580 0.18 -4.15 -24.67
N ALA A 581 -1.10 -4.18 -24.34
CA ALA A 581 -1.88 -5.41 -24.21
C ALA A 581 -1.85 -6.23 -25.49
N TYR A 582 -2.10 -5.61 -26.65
CA TYR A 582 -2.06 -6.28 -27.94
C TYR A 582 -0.68 -6.90 -28.24
N ILE A 583 0.42 -6.18 -27.98
CA ILE A 583 1.77 -6.72 -28.14
C ILE A 583 2.02 -7.92 -27.22
N VAL A 584 1.61 -7.84 -25.94
CA VAL A 584 1.70 -8.99 -25.03
C VAL A 584 0.93 -10.19 -25.61
N THR A 585 -0.23 -9.95 -26.22
CA THR A 585 -1.01 -11.04 -26.82
C THR A 585 -0.36 -11.67 -28.05
N LEU A 586 0.45 -10.92 -28.80
CA LEU A 586 1.22 -11.47 -29.91
C LEU A 586 2.40 -12.32 -29.43
N ILE A 587 2.99 -11.99 -28.28
CA ILE A 587 4.17 -12.66 -27.74
C ILE A 587 3.82 -14.01 -27.09
N CYS A 588 2.66 -14.14 -26.42
CA CYS A 588 2.32 -15.32 -25.62
C CYS A 588 0.93 -15.91 -25.92
N PRO A 589 0.60 -16.27 -27.18
CA PRO A 589 -0.74 -16.76 -27.54
C PRO A 589 -1.16 -17.95 -26.65
N SER A 590 -2.19 -17.75 -25.83
CA SER A 590 -2.73 -18.77 -24.94
C SER A 590 -4.25 -18.63 -24.79
N SER A 591 -4.93 -19.73 -24.49
CA SER A 591 -6.38 -19.76 -24.27
C SER A 591 -6.84 -18.87 -23.12
N ASN A 592 -5.98 -18.71 -22.10
CA ASN A 592 -6.20 -17.87 -20.92
C ASN A 592 -5.78 -16.41 -21.14
N MET A 593 -5.23 -16.12 -22.33
CA MET A 593 -5.08 -14.77 -22.82
C MET A 593 -6.42 -14.34 -23.44
N TRP A 594 -6.81 -14.81 -24.64
CA TRP A 594 -7.96 -14.27 -25.41
C TRP A 594 -8.45 -15.26 -26.49
N ALA A 595 -9.76 -15.33 -26.74
CA ALA A 595 -10.33 -16.03 -27.91
C ALA A 595 -11.35 -15.20 -28.73
N ASP A 596 -12.05 -14.20 -28.16
CA ASP A 596 -13.19 -13.54 -28.84
C ASP A 596 -13.19 -12.00 -28.78
N GLY A 597 -13.83 -11.37 -29.77
CA GLY A 597 -13.94 -9.90 -29.89
C GLY A 597 -14.71 -9.22 -28.75
N GLU A 598 -15.66 -9.91 -28.12
CA GLU A 598 -16.44 -9.36 -27.00
C GLU A 598 -15.56 -9.03 -25.78
N LYS A 599 -14.58 -9.88 -25.47
CA LYS A 599 -13.64 -9.63 -24.36
C LYS A 599 -12.81 -8.38 -24.62
N TRP A 600 -12.43 -8.10 -25.88
CA TRP A 600 -11.68 -6.89 -26.24
C TRP A 600 -12.49 -5.61 -26.06
N VAL A 601 -13.80 -5.68 -26.31
CA VAL A 601 -14.72 -4.57 -26.01
C VAL A 601 -14.78 -4.35 -24.50
N GLY A 602 -14.95 -5.41 -23.71
CA GLY A 602 -14.94 -5.34 -22.25
C GLY A 602 -13.65 -4.76 -21.68
N TYR A 603 -12.50 -5.18 -22.20
CA TYR A 603 -11.18 -4.66 -21.81
C TYR A 603 -11.01 -3.19 -22.19
N SER A 604 -11.42 -2.80 -23.40
CA SER A 604 -11.37 -1.40 -23.84
C SER A 604 -12.24 -0.50 -22.96
N PHE A 605 -13.38 -1.01 -22.50
CA PHE A 605 -14.22 -0.31 -21.53
C PHE A 605 -13.52 -0.19 -20.17
N ALA A 606 -12.94 -1.28 -19.64
CA ALA A 606 -12.18 -1.26 -18.40
C ALA A 606 -11.03 -0.23 -18.45
N VAL A 607 -10.21 -0.26 -19.51
CA VAL A 607 -9.11 0.70 -19.74
C VAL A 607 -9.62 2.14 -19.78
N SER A 608 -10.76 2.39 -20.43
CA SER A 608 -11.35 3.73 -20.55
C SER A 608 -11.82 4.27 -19.20
N VAL A 609 -12.47 3.43 -18.40
CA VAL A 609 -12.90 3.80 -17.03
C VAL A 609 -11.69 4.02 -16.12
N THR A 610 -10.64 3.20 -16.23
CA THR A 610 -9.39 3.38 -15.50
C THR A 610 -8.68 4.68 -15.90
N ALA A 611 -8.64 5.03 -17.19
CA ALA A 611 -8.08 6.29 -17.66
C ALA A 611 -8.87 7.51 -17.14
N LEU A 612 -10.20 7.39 -17.05
CA LEU A 612 -11.04 8.42 -16.44
C LEU A 612 -10.76 8.56 -14.94
N LEU A 613 -10.66 7.45 -14.20
CA LEU A 613 -10.26 7.46 -12.78
C LEU A 613 -8.88 8.09 -12.58
N GLU A 614 -7.91 7.76 -13.42
CA GLU A 614 -6.58 8.37 -13.41
C GLU A 614 -6.70 9.88 -13.60
N ALA A 615 -7.46 10.34 -14.57
CA ALA A 615 -7.60 11.76 -14.91
C ALA A 615 -8.21 12.63 -13.80
N ILE A 616 -9.09 12.03 -12.99
CA ILE A 616 -9.89 12.73 -11.99
C ILE A 616 -9.40 12.51 -10.56
N SER A 617 -8.59 11.46 -10.33
CA SER A 617 -8.10 11.13 -8.99
C SER A 617 -6.87 11.91 -8.56
N TYR A 618 -6.86 12.24 -7.27
CA TYR A 618 -5.75 12.89 -6.57
C TYR A 618 -5.01 11.96 -5.60
N GLN A 619 -5.57 10.78 -5.33
CA GLN A 619 -4.91 9.77 -4.50
C GLN A 619 -3.64 9.24 -5.20
N ASN A 620 -2.85 8.45 -4.47
CA ASN A 620 -1.67 7.84 -5.05
C ASN A 620 -2.05 6.81 -6.12
N ASP A 621 -1.83 7.19 -7.37
CA ASP A 621 -2.05 6.42 -8.58
C ASP A 621 -1.37 5.06 -8.54
N ASN A 622 -0.17 4.98 -7.97
CA ASN A 622 0.58 3.73 -7.85
C ASN A 622 -0.12 2.67 -6.97
N LEU A 623 -0.96 3.08 -6.01
CA LEU A 623 -1.68 2.16 -5.13
C LEU A 623 -3.08 1.86 -5.67
N MET A 624 -3.84 2.89 -6.05
CA MET A 624 -5.29 2.75 -6.28
C MET A 624 -5.62 2.29 -7.71
N ILE A 625 -4.97 2.85 -8.72
CA ILE A 625 -5.34 2.65 -10.12
C ILE A 625 -5.12 1.21 -10.60
N PRO A 626 -4.02 0.52 -10.25
CA PRO A 626 -3.83 -0.91 -10.59
C PRO A 626 -4.93 -1.83 -10.05
N LEU A 627 -5.37 -1.60 -8.81
CA LEU A 627 -6.40 -2.41 -8.17
C LEU A 627 -7.76 -2.22 -8.84
N TYR A 628 -8.11 -0.98 -9.20
CA TYR A 628 -9.30 -0.73 -10.01
C TYR A 628 -9.19 -1.35 -11.40
N MET A 629 -8.06 -1.20 -12.09
CA MET A 629 -7.88 -1.81 -13.40
C MET A 629 -8.08 -3.33 -13.33
N TRP A 630 -7.44 -4.00 -12.38
CA TRP A 630 -7.61 -5.43 -12.18
C TRP A 630 -9.08 -5.81 -11.93
N ALA A 631 -9.75 -5.09 -11.02
CA ALA A 631 -11.16 -5.33 -10.71
C ALA A 631 -12.07 -5.12 -11.93
N LEU A 632 -11.86 -4.04 -12.69
CA LEU A 632 -12.63 -3.74 -13.89
C LEU A 632 -12.42 -4.80 -14.97
N VAL A 633 -11.18 -5.26 -15.19
CA VAL A 633 -10.92 -6.36 -16.13
C VAL A 633 -11.70 -7.61 -15.71
N CYS A 634 -11.60 -8.05 -14.46
CA CYS A 634 -12.35 -9.21 -13.96
C CYS A 634 -13.89 -9.07 -14.09
N LEU A 635 -14.41 -7.84 -13.98
CA LEU A 635 -15.86 -7.60 -14.08
C LEU A 635 -16.36 -7.57 -15.54
N PHE A 636 -15.59 -6.97 -16.45
CA PHE A 636 -15.99 -6.71 -17.85
C PHE A 636 -15.54 -7.76 -18.86
N THR A 637 -14.52 -8.56 -18.56
CA THR A 637 -14.03 -9.66 -19.41
C THR A 637 -14.39 -11.02 -18.84
#